data_AF-A0A918GWL7-F1
#
_entry.id   AF-A0A918GWL7-F1
#
_cell.length_a   1.000
_cell.length_b   1.000
_cell.length_c   1.000
_cell.angle_alpha   90.00
_cell.angle_beta   90.00
_cell.angle_gamma   90.00
#
_symmetry.space_group_name_H-M   'P 1'
#
loop_
_entity.id
_entity.type
_entity.pdbx_description
1 polymer ?
#
loop_
_entity_poly.entity_id
_entity_poly.type
_entity_poly.pdbx_seq_one_letter_code
_entity_poly.pdbx_strand_id
1 'polypeptide(L)'
;MVSAADATAAGGSGAGPGADQWLMRHLTTGDLGALDEAVRAYRRELAALAPGDASVPARAGNLLVALHRRWQLSGEAADLAALIALGRERASVGRPRAQDVTLLALAYRQRFGLLGQMRDLDQAIELLDRAADIPQKADTGAQVLASLGEALQERHRRGGGQETADGTDLARAVSALRDALEILPPASADRPGYRNNLASALHSAYEHSGDTGALREALDLWRAVLRESPPGSEVRPLALGNLSQGLRQWHEHDADDAGRAEMLEVHRAALAETGVGHPGRAERLAGLGVALRLAADGTGDPTLLRESARVLREALTLFAPDAPEWAVRMNSLGNTLHRLAQSTGDGAALDEAVAVLRSALARQRPGTAAYADTLGNLAVTLRERALQTDDLDSLREATRLAREAVDAAPPARTARVGRLGNLGVVLQSWHETTGDTAAADEAIRVARRALAMGPATGLPRADRLNHLANALRARFQSAADPADLDEAVTLLDEATEHVPYGDPALSLVLANLGSARLTLHHHRDTEGLLELAVSDLGRAVWSVTEGSSSHGTYLRSYGDALRALHHRDGDTGVLRAAEDAYREAAGTKALPAYTRVLAAWDWGAAAAAGLRWEEALRGHEAALELLPFAASGRLARRDQERGLSRVRGLAAEAAACAVNAGRPERAVALLEQGRGVLLSRAMDTRDGLGRLRGAHPDLAELFVAVRDRLDALEAVDAADTALGRLLDASADERHRLASRLEELVARIREAPGFGDFLAAPDERALSACAEEGPVVLAYCSGYRSDALVLRADGVLLVPLPRAAPQAVGEQADRLRRALVDAMDPARDKAAQRTVAEVLAWTWDHVTGPVLDGLGLRGAAVAGGGLPRLWWSPGGPLAALPLHAAGHHGESAGSAPRTVMDRVVSSYTPTVRALRYARARAAAPRPPGRLLAVALPQTPGARPLGGARREVEALRALLPTDVLYGEGATFDQVMAALPDHPHVHFACHGVSEPDDPSAGRLLVHDHSTRPLTVRQIARLDLPAARLAVLSACETARAEGDLADESIHITSAFQLAGYPHAVGTLWPVHDAVAVRVTRLLYRGLRTDGGGDGGPCLDDSRTAAALHQAVRECRAAFTASPSLWAAHVHAGA
;
A
#
# COMPACT_ATOMS: atom_id res chain seq x y z
N MET A 1 2.56 -63.33 -10.77
CA MET A 1 1.94 -64.30 -11.70
C MET A 1 2.54 -65.69 -11.46
N VAL A 2 1.74 -66.67 -11.05
CA VAL A 2 2.17 -68.08 -11.00
C VAL A 2 1.98 -68.66 -12.39
N SER A 3 3.08 -69.13 -12.98
CA SER A 3 3.13 -69.86 -14.25
C SER A 3 2.15 -71.02 -14.24
N ALA A 4 1.19 -70.99 -15.18
CA ALA A 4 0.31 -72.10 -15.49
C ALA A 4 1.09 -73.16 -16.29
N ALA A 5 1.78 -74.06 -15.59
CA ALA A 5 2.26 -75.30 -16.16
C ALA A 5 2.42 -76.30 -15.01
N ASP A 6 1.56 -77.33 -15.02
CA ASP A 6 1.54 -78.57 -14.23
C ASP A 6 0.28 -78.76 -13.38
N ALA A 7 -0.84 -79.00 -14.07
CA ALA A 7 -2.03 -79.59 -13.45
C ALA A 7 -2.89 -80.34 -14.48
N THR A 8 -2.38 -81.46 -15.01
CA THR A 8 -3.23 -82.48 -15.62
C THR A 8 -2.78 -83.87 -15.20
N ALA A 9 -3.37 -84.40 -14.12
CA ALA A 9 -3.91 -85.76 -14.02
C ALA A 9 -4.16 -86.15 -12.56
N ALA A 10 -5.44 -86.22 -12.16
CA ALA A 10 -5.99 -87.26 -11.28
C ALA A 10 -7.51 -87.10 -11.18
N GLY A 11 -8.25 -88.04 -11.74
CA GLY A 11 -9.70 -88.12 -11.57
C GLY A 11 -10.09 -88.78 -10.24
N GLY A 12 -11.19 -88.28 -9.65
CA GLY A 12 -12.14 -89.06 -8.85
C GLY A 12 -11.89 -89.23 -7.35
N SER A 13 -12.49 -88.36 -6.51
CA SER A 13 -13.48 -88.75 -5.49
C SER A 13 -13.88 -87.56 -4.58
N GLY A 14 -15.19 -87.44 -4.34
CA GLY A 14 -15.95 -86.56 -3.42
C GLY A 14 -15.27 -85.77 -2.29
N ALA A 15 -14.41 -84.80 -2.60
CA ALA A 15 -14.04 -83.70 -1.71
C ALA A 15 -14.33 -82.37 -2.41
N GLY A 16 -14.92 -81.40 -1.70
CA GLY A 16 -15.16 -80.05 -2.24
C GLY A 16 -13.87 -79.36 -2.71
N PRO A 17 -13.96 -78.16 -3.32
CA PRO A 17 -12.79 -77.48 -3.87
C PRO A 17 -11.71 -77.30 -2.78
N GLY A 18 -10.48 -77.74 -3.06
CA GLY A 18 -9.34 -77.60 -2.13
C GLY A 18 -8.96 -76.14 -1.90
N ALA A 19 -8.24 -75.83 -0.82
CA ALA A 19 -7.89 -74.44 -0.45
C ALA A 19 -7.23 -73.63 -1.60
N ASP A 20 -6.38 -74.26 -2.40
CA ASP A 20 -5.75 -73.65 -3.58
C ASP A 20 -6.77 -73.26 -4.67
N GLN A 21 -7.82 -74.05 -4.88
CA GLN A 21 -8.86 -73.76 -5.88
C GLN A 21 -9.69 -72.53 -5.49
N TRP A 22 -9.98 -72.37 -4.20
CA TRP A 22 -10.65 -71.19 -3.69
C TRP A 22 -9.79 -69.92 -3.84
N LEU A 23 -8.50 -70.00 -3.50
CA LEU A 23 -7.58 -68.88 -3.69
C LEU A 23 -7.44 -68.52 -5.17
N MET A 24 -7.26 -69.51 -6.05
CA MET A 24 -7.15 -69.28 -7.49
C MET A 24 -8.43 -68.72 -8.10
N ARG A 25 -9.61 -69.16 -7.64
CA ARG A 25 -10.90 -68.58 -8.03
C ARG A 25 -10.97 -67.10 -7.65
N HIS A 26 -10.57 -66.73 -6.44
CA HIS A 26 -10.50 -65.31 -6.07
C HIS A 26 -9.53 -64.55 -6.99
N LEU A 27 -8.32 -65.07 -7.18
CA LEU A 27 -7.29 -64.41 -8.00
C LEU A 27 -7.68 -64.25 -9.47
N THR A 28 -8.55 -65.12 -9.99
CA THR A 28 -9.00 -65.08 -11.40
C THR A 28 -10.31 -64.33 -11.60
N THR A 29 -11.23 -64.39 -10.63
CA THR A 29 -12.61 -63.85 -10.79
C THR A 29 -12.92 -62.65 -9.89
N GLY A 30 -12.07 -62.34 -8.91
CA GLY A 30 -12.33 -61.31 -7.90
C GLY A 30 -13.34 -61.69 -6.82
N ASP A 31 -13.83 -62.94 -6.80
CA ASP A 31 -14.83 -63.42 -5.84
C ASP A 31 -14.33 -63.33 -4.39
N LEU A 32 -14.91 -62.43 -3.60
CA LEU A 32 -14.56 -62.22 -2.19
C LEU A 32 -14.96 -63.40 -1.29
N GLY A 33 -16.10 -64.06 -1.59
CA GLY A 33 -16.54 -65.23 -0.83
C GLY A 33 -15.59 -66.42 -1.02
N ALA A 34 -14.99 -66.55 -2.22
CA ALA A 34 -13.95 -67.52 -2.48
C ALA A 34 -12.67 -67.26 -1.66
N LEU A 35 -12.31 -66.00 -1.41
CA LEU A 35 -11.15 -65.66 -0.57
C LEU A 35 -11.37 -66.05 0.90
N ASP A 36 -12.58 -65.83 1.42
CA ASP A 36 -12.95 -66.24 2.78
C ASP A 36 -12.92 -67.75 2.97
N GLU A 37 -13.44 -68.50 1.99
CA GLU A 37 -13.37 -69.95 1.99
C GLU A 37 -11.93 -70.45 1.85
N ALA A 38 -11.07 -69.77 1.08
CA ALA A 38 -9.64 -70.09 0.99
C ALA A 38 -8.94 -69.97 2.35
N VAL A 39 -9.11 -68.84 3.05
CA VAL A 39 -8.52 -68.62 4.38
C VAL A 39 -8.99 -69.69 5.38
N ARG A 40 -10.29 -70.01 5.39
CA ARG A 40 -10.85 -71.07 6.26
C ARG A 40 -10.34 -72.46 5.90
N ALA A 41 -10.21 -72.77 4.61
CA ALA A 41 -9.71 -74.05 4.13
C ALA A 41 -8.23 -74.24 4.49
N TYR A 42 -7.35 -73.25 4.23
CA TYR A 42 -5.93 -73.37 4.60
C TYR A 42 -5.71 -73.49 6.11
N ARG A 43 -6.48 -72.77 6.95
CA ARG A 43 -6.39 -72.92 8.42
C ARG A 43 -6.74 -74.33 8.86
N ARG A 44 -7.79 -74.93 8.29
CA ARG A 44 -8.19 -76.32 8.58
C ARG A 44 -7.16 -77.33 8.09
N GLU A 45 -6.65 -77.15 6.87
CA GLU A 45 -5.63 -78.01 6.30
C GLU A 45 -4.34 -77.98 7.13
N LEU A 46 -3.87 -76.79 7.54
CA LEU A 46 -2.68 -76.65 8.38
C LEU A 46 -2.85 -77.25 9.77
N ALA A 47 -4.05 -77.16 10.37
CA ALA A 47 -4.35 -77.77 11.66
C ALA A 47 -4.38 -79.31 11.61
N ALA A 48 -4.61 -79.90 10.43
CA ALA A 48 -4.68 -81.34 10.24
C ALA A 48 -3.32 -82.01 9.90
N LEU A 49 -2.27 -81.21 9.68
CA LEU A 49 -0.94 -81.70 9.27
C LEU A 49 0.00 -81.81 10.47
N ALA A 50 0.89 -82.80 10.44
CA ALA A 50 1.95 -82.92 11.44
C ALA A 50 2.99 -81.78 11.27
N PRO A 51 3.63 -81.27 12.34
CA PRO A 51 4.56 -80.12 12.29
C PRO A 51 5.78 -80.27 11.34
N GLY A 52 6.11 -81.49 10.90
CA GLY A 52 7.20 -81.78 9.96
C GLY A 52 6.75 -82.15 8.55
N ASP A 53 5.46 -82.03 8.22
CA ASP A 53 4.92 -82.41 6.92
C ASP A 53 5.46 -81.48 5.81
N ALA A 54 5.94 -82.07 4.71
CA ALA A 54 6.58 -81.37 3.61
C ALA A 54 5.65 -80.36 2.89
N SER A 55 4.33 -80.49 3.06
CA SER A 55 3.33 -79.59 2.48
C SER A 55 3.01 -78.35 3.33
N VAL A 56 3.38 -78.35 4.62
CA VAL A 56 3.14 -77.22 5.56
C VAL A 56 3.74 -75.91 5.04
N PRO A 57 4.99 -75.86 4.53
CA PRO A 57 5.55 -74.65 3.96
C PRO A 57 4.70 -74.03 2.85
N ALA A 58 4.29 -74.83 1.87
CA ALA A 58 3.51 -74.34 0.73
C ALA A 58 2.15 -73.77 1.18
N ARG A 59 1.40 -74.54 1.99
CA ARG A 59 0.07 -74.15 2.49
C ARG A 59 0.10 -72.93 3.41
N ALA A 60 1.10 -72.82 4.28
CA ALA A 60 1.27 -71.66 5.14
C ALA A 60 1.60 -70.38 4.35
N GLY A 61 2.38 -70.49 3.28
CA GLY A 61 2.64 -69.37 2.37
C GLY A 61 1.40 -68.90 1.63
N ASN A 62 0.60 -69.84 1.11
CA ASN A 62 -0.65 -69.48 0.45
C ASN A 62 -1.67 -68.87 1.43
N LEU A 63 -1.66 -69.30 2.70
CA LEU A 63 -2.44 -68.64 3.75
C LEU A 63 -1.94 -67.21 4.03
N LEU A 64 -0.63 -66.96 4.07
CA LEU A 64 -0.09 -65.59 4.18
C LEU A 64 -0.57 -64.71 3.01
N VAL A 65 -0.54 -65.21 1.77
CA VAL A 65 -1.04 -64.49 0.59
C VAL A 65 -2.53 -64.21 0.71
N ALA A 66 -3.33 -65.20 1.10
CA ALA A 66 -4.78 -65.07 1.28
C ALA A 66 -5.13 -64.06 2.38
N LEU A 67 -4.44 -64.09 3.52
CA LEU A 67 -4.63 -63.14 4.63
C LEU A 67 -4.24 -61.72 4.23
N HIS A 68 -3.11 -61.56 3.52
CA HIS A 68 -2.69 -60.26 3.02
C HIS A 68 -3.70 -59.68 2.02
N ARG A 69 -4.17 -60.50 1.07
CA ARG A 69 -5.18 -60.08 0.09
C ARG A 69 -6.51 -59.73 0.76
N ARG A 70 -6.93 -60.52 1.77
CA ARG A 70 -8.17 -60.26 2.49
C ARG A 70 -8.08 -58.99 3.32
N TRP A 71 -6.94 -58.74 3.95
CA TRP A 71 -6.68 -57.47 4.63
C TRP A 71 -6.72 -56.28 3.66
N GLN A 72 -6.09 -56.38 2.48
CA GLN A 72 -6.13 -55.30 1.48
C GLN A 72 -7.55 -54.91 1.05
N LEU A 73 -8.47 -55.87 1.02
CA LEU A 73 -9.84 -55.67 0.56
C LEU A 73 -10.82 -55.30 1.67
N SER A 74 -10.60 -55.80 2.90
CA SER A 74 -11.53 -55.63 4.04
C SER A 74 -11.07 -54.62 5.08
N GLY A 75 -9.76 -54.38 5.21
CA GLY A 75 -9.16 -53.57 6.27
C GLY A 75 -9.22 -54.18 7.67
N GLU A 76 -9.63 -55.46 7.82
CA GLU A 76 -9.82 -56.08 9.13
C GLU A 76 -8.50 -56.27 9.90
N ALA A 77 -8.38 -55.65 11.07
CA ALA A 77 -7.17 -55.72 11.91
C ALA A 77 -6.83 -57.16 12.36
N ALA A 78 -7.83 -58.05 12.47
CA ALA A 78 -7.63 -59.45 12.82
C ALA A 78 -6.81 -60.21 11.77
N ASP A 79 -6.97 -59.87 10.48
CA ASP A 79 -6.20 -60.48 9.40
C ASP A 79 -4.75 -60.02 9.42
N LEU A 80 -4.53 -58.74 9.70
CA LEU A 80 -3.18 -58.20 9.85
C LEU A 80 -2.45 -58.84 11.04
N ALA A 81 -3.14 -59.01 12.17
CA ALA A 81 -2.59 -59.70 13.33
C ALA A 81 -2.27 -61.17 13.03
N ALA A 82 -3.17 -61.89 12.35
CA ALA A 82 -2.95 -63.27 11.94
C ALA A 82 -1.81 -63.41 10.92
N LEU A 83 -1.69 -62.46 9.98
CA LEU A 83 -0.62 -62.38 9.00
C LEU A 83 0.74 -62.18 9.68
N ILE A 84 0.83 -61.28 10.66
CA ILE A 84 2.06 -61.05 11.43
C ILE A 84 2.43 -62.27 12.28
N ALA A 85 1.45 -62.89 12.96
CA ALA A 85 1.69 -64.07 13.79
C ALA A 85 2.23 -65.25 12.97
N LEU A 86 1.53 -65.60 11.88
CA LEU A 86 1.96 -66.66 10.97
C LEU A 86 3.28 -66.31 10.29
N GLY A 87 3.46 -65.06 9.86
CA GLY A 87 4.69 -64.61 9.19
C GLY A 87 5.91 -64.73 10.09
N ARG A 88 5.79 -64.40 11.39
CA ARG A 88 6.87 -64.57 12.38
C ARG A 88 7.29 -66.02 12.54
N GLU A 89 6.31 -66.92 12.68
CA GLU A 89 6.55 -68.36 12.76
C GLU A 89 7.32 -68.83 11.52
N ARG A 90 6.85 -68.44 10.32
CA ARG A 90 7.46 -68.80 9.04
C ARG A 90 8.85 -68.19 8.83
N ALA A 91 9.10 -66.98 9.31
CA ALA A 91 10.41 -66.34 9.24
C ALA A 91 11.44 -66.92 10.23
N SER A 92 11.00 -67.71 11.21
CA SER A 92 11.85 -68.33 12.24
C SER A 92 12.36 -69.73 11.90
N VAL A 93 11.86 -70.36 10.83
CA VAL A 93 12.30 -71.70 10.39
C VAL A 93 13.71 -71.64 9.79
N GLY A 94 14.49 -72.73 9.90
CA GLY A 94 15.92 -72.76 9.54
C GLY A 94 16.27 -72.45 8.07
N ARG A 95 15.30 -72.50 7.16
CA ARG A 95 15.40 -72.01 5.77
C ARG A 95 14.09 -71.32 5.37
N PRO A 96 13.91 -70.02 5.66
CA PRO A 96 12.68 -69.30 5.30
C PRO A 96 12.64 -69.02 3.80
N ARG A 97 11.45 -68.91 3.23
CA ARG A 97 11.27 -68.43 1.85
C ARG A 97 11.24 -66.90 1.86
N ALA A 98 11.89 -66.26 0.90
CA ALA A 98 11.92 -64.81 0.79
C ALA A 98 10.50 -64.19 0.80
N GLN A 99 9.58 -64.78 0.04
CA GLN A 99 8.17 -64.34 -0.01
C GLN A 99 7.46 -64.36 1.36
N ASP A 100 7.73 -65.35 2.22
CA ASP A 100 7.14 -65.41 3.56
C ASP A 100 7.64 -64.23 4.43
N VAL A 101 8.94 -63.91 4.30
CA VAL A 101 9.60 -62.80 5.01
C VAL A 101 9.13 -61.44 4.48
N THR A 102 8.98 -61.29 3.16
CA THR A 102 8.47 -60.07 2.52
C THR A 102 7.03 -59.78 2.92
N LEU A 103 6.15 -60.79 2.95
CA LEU A 103 4.76 -60.61 3.37
C LEU A 103 4.66 -60.19 4.85
N LEU A 104 5.52 -60.74 5.71
CA LEU A 104 5.64 -60.29 7.09
C LEU A 104 6.09 -58.82 7.17
N ALA A 105 7.09 -58.43 6.38
CA ALA A 105 7.56 -57.06 6.34
C ALA A 105 6.48 -56.07 5.87
N LEU A 106 5.75 -56.42 4.81
CA LEU A 106 4.62 -55.63 4.32
C LEU A 106 3.53 -55.51 5.40
N ALA A 107 3.26 -56.57 6.16
CA ALA A 107 2.32 -56.55 7.27
C ALA A 107 2.74 -55.57 8.38
N TYR A 108 4.03 -55.53 8.73
CA TYR A 108 4.54 -54.54 9.67
C TYR A 108 4.43 -53.11 9.13
N ARG A 109 4.75 -52.87 7.87
CA ARG A 109 4.59 -51.56 7.22
C ARG A 109 3.13 -51.11 7.19
N GLN A 110 2.20 -52.04 6.96
CA GLN A 110 0.76 -51.79 7.01
C GLN A 110 0.27 -51.48 8.43
N ARG A 111 0.80 -52.19 9.44
CA ARG A 111 0.51 -51.90 10.85
C ARG A 111 1.08 -50.55 11.28
N PHE A 112 2.26 -50.18 10.79
CA PHE A 112 2.79 -48.83 10.93
C PHE A 112 1.82 -47.78 10.36
N GLY A 113 1.26 -48.01 9.17
CA GLY A 113 0.25 -47.11 8.59
C GLY A 113 -1.00 -46.90 9.47
N LEU A 114 -1.40 -47.92 10.24
CA LEU A 114 -2.55 -47.87 11.15
C LEU A 114 -2.21 -47.27 12.53
N LEU A 115 -1.04 -47.60 13.08
CA LEU A 115 -0.69 -47.31 14.48
C LEU A 115 0.38 -46.22 14.67
N GLY A 116 1.10 -45.84 13.60
CA GLY A 116 2.16 -44.84 13.63
C GLY A 116 3.41 -45.21 14.44
N GLN A 117 3.60 -46.49 14.80
CA GLN A 117 4.70 -46.93 15.66
C GLN A 117 6.00 -47.15 14.88
N MET A 118 7.02 -46.30 15.07
CA MET A 118 8.25 -46.37 14.27
C MET A 118 8.95 -47.75 14.27
N ARG A 119 8.88 -48.47 15.40
CA ARG A 119 9.42 -49.83 15.52
C ARG A 119 8.87 -50.78 14.46
N ASP A 120 7.62 -50.63 14.04
CA ASP A 120 7.04 -51.47 13.00
C ASP A 120 7.68 -51.20 11.65
N LEU A 121 8.02 -49.94 11.35
CA LEU A 121 8.69 -49.60 10.10
C LEU A 121 10.16 -50.06 10.11
N ASP A 122 10.86 -49.94 11.25
CA ASP A 122 12.22 -50.48 11.40
C ASP A 122 12.23 -52.00 11.24
N GLN A 123 11.27 -52.71 11.84
CA GLN A 123 11.10 -54.14 11.66
C GLN A 123 10.77 -54.52 10.21
N ALA A 124 9.96 -53.72 9.51
CA ALA A 124 9.70 -53.95 8.09
C ALA A 124 10.99 -53.83 7.26
N ILE A 125 11.82 -52.82 7.51
CA ILE A 125 13.09 -52.60 6.80
C ILE A 125 14.07 -53.76 7.07
N GLU A 126 14.26 -54.15 8.33
CA GLU A 126 15.13 -55.27 8.72
C GLU A 126 14.72 -56.58 8.02
N LEU A 127 13.42 -56.85 7.96
CA LEU A 127 12.90 -58.03 7.28
C LEU A 127 13.04 -57.95 5.76
N LEU A 128 12.93 -56.76 5.16
CA LEU A 128 13.13 -56.57 3.73
C LEU A 128 14.60 -56.73 3.34
N ASP A 129 15.55 -56.22 4.15
CA ASP A 129 16.98 -56.47 3.98
C ASP A 129 17.26 -57.98 4.03
N ARG A 130 16.76 -58.66 5.07
CA ARG A 130 16.90 -60.12 5.18
C ARG A 130 16.25 -60.89 4.03
N ALA A 131 15.12 -60.42 3.51
CA ALA A 131 14.45 -61.03 2.37
C ALA A 131 15.22 -60.84 1.06
N ALA A 132 15.96 -59.74 0.91
CA ALA A 132 16.78 -59.47 -0.27
C ALA A 132 17.96 -60.45 -0.38
N ASP A 133 18.52 -60.89 0.75
CA ASP A 133 19.64 -61.84 0.82
C ASP A 133 19.25 -63.31 0.58
N ILE A 134 17.95 -63.64 0.57
CA ILE A 134 17.48 -65.01 0.34
C ILE A 134 17.38 -65.28 -1.18
N PRO A 135 17.99 -66.36 -1.71
CA PRO A 135 17.89 -66.70 -3.13
C PRO A 135 16.43 -66.82 -3.61
N GLN A 136 16.09 -66.04 -4.64
CA GLN A 136 14.71 -65.89 -5.12
C GLN A 136 14.65 -65.63 -6.62
N LYS A 137 13.46 -65.77 -7.22
CA LYS A 137 13.23 -65.44 -8.62
C LYS A 137 13.38 -63.93 -8.84
N ALA A 138 13.80 -63.54 -10.05
CA ALA A 138 14.01 -62.14 -10.45
C ALA A 138 12.83 -61.23 -10.08
N ASP A 139 11.60 -61.61 -10.45
CA ASP A 139 10.40 -60.81 -10.14
C ASP A 139 10.16 -60.62 -8.64
N THR A 140 10.41 -61.67 -7.84
CA THR A 140 10.27 -61.61 -6.38
C THR A 140 11.37 -60.74 -5.78
N GLY A 141 12.62 -60.87 -6.24
CA GLY A 141 13.74 -60.04 -5.81
C GLY A 141 13.51 -58.56 -6.11
N ALA A 142 13.03 -58.23 -7.31
CA ALA A 142 12.66 -56.88 -7.68
C ALA A 142 11.54 -56.31 -6.78
N GLN A 143 10.53 -57.11 -6.44
CA GLN A 143 9.46 -56.71 -5.52
C GLN A 143 9.96 -56.46 -4.09
N VAL A 144 10.89 -57.28 -3.58
CA VAL A 144 11.50 -57.06 -2.25
C VAL A 144 12.26 -55.75 -2.22
N LEU A 145 13.11 -55.50 -3.22
CA LEU A 145 13.92 -54.29 -3.31
C LEU A 145 13.07 -53.03 -3.51
N ALA A 146 12.01 -53.09 -4.33
CA ALA A 146 11.06 -51.99 -4.46
C ALA A 146 10.34 -51.68 -3.13
N SER A 147 9.91 -52.72 -2.41
CA SER A 147 9.26 -52.57 -1.10
C SER A 147 10.21 -52.02 -0.03
N LEU A 148 11.49 -52.39 -0.10
CA LEU A 148 12.58 -51.86 0.74
C LEU A 148 12.77 -50.37 0.48
N GLY A 149 12.85 -49.97 -0.79
CA GLY A 149 12.98 -48.56 -1.17
C GLY A 149 11.83 -47.70 -0.66
N GLU A 150 10.58 -48.17 -0.80
CA GLU A 150 9.40 -47.49 -0.25
C GLU A 150 9.45 -47.35 1.29
N ALA A 151 9.87 -48.41 1.99
CA ALA A 151 9.92 -48.40 3.46
C ALA A 151 11.01 -47.46 4.00
N LEU A 152 12.18 -47.44 3.35
CA LEU A 152 13.28 -46.52 3.66
C LEU A 152 12.87 -45.06 3.41
N GLN A 153 12.17 -44.78 2.30
CA GLN A 153 11.66 -43.45 2.01
C GLN A 153 10.59 -43.00 3.03
N GLU A 154 9.67 -43.88 3.42
CA GLU A 154 8.69 -43.60 4.48
C GLU A 154 9.37 -43.32 5.82
N ARG A 155 10.43 -44.08 6.18
CA ARG A 155 11.17 -43.86 7.42
C ARG A 155 11.87 -42.51 7.42
N HIS A 156 12.49 -42.13 6.31
CA HIS A 156 13.07 -40.81 6.14
C HIS A 156 12.03 -39.69 6.36
N ARG A 157 10.84 -39.79 5.73
CA ARG A 157 9.79 -38.78 5.89
C ARG A 157 9.25 -38.65 7.33
N ARG A 158 9.28 -39.73 8.12
CA ARG A 158 8.64 -39.80 9.45
C ARG A 158 9.61 -39.60 10.61
N GLY A 159 10.88 -39.96 10.46
CA GLY A 159 11.90 -39.96 11.51
C GLY A 159 12.52 -38.61 11.82
N GLY A 160 11.80 -37.50 11.66
CA GLY A 160 12.34 -36.14 11.86
C GLY A 160 12.94 -35.93 13.26
N GLY A 161 14.26 -36.04 13.37
CA GLY A 161 15.03 -35.70 14.59
C GLY A 161 16.13 -36.69 14.97
N GLN A 162 17.37 -36.31 14.65
CA GLN A 162 18.65 -36.71 15.28
C GLN A 162 19.35 -38.03 14.92
N GLU A 163 18.70 -39.11 14.47
CA GLU A 163 19.42 -40.37 14.11
C GLU A 163 19.52 -40.65 12.58
N THR A 164 18.77 -39.92 11.75
CA THR A 164 18.71 -40.12 10.28
C THR A 164 19.27 -38.95 9.47
N ALA A 165 20.05 -38.07 10.12
CA ALA A 165 20.49 -36.78 9.59
C ALA A 165 21.44 -36.82 8.37
N ASP A 166 21.91 -38.01 7.95
CA ASP A 166 22.94 -38.16 6.89
C ASP A 166 22.39 -38.54 5.50
N GLY A 167 21.06 -38.54 5.28
CA GLY A 167 20.49 -38.88 3.96
C GLY A 167 20.69 -40.35 3.54
N THR A 168 21.23 -41.19 4.43
CA THR A 168 21.57 -42.61 4.17
C THR A 168 20.37 -43.44 3.73
N ASP A 169 19.19 -43.19 4.32
CA ASP A 169 17.96 -43.92 3.95
C ASP A 169 17.50 -43.58 2.53
N LEU A 170 17.63 -42.32 2.09
CA LEU A 170 17.29 -41.93 0.72
C LEU A 170 18.28 -42.52 -0.29
N ALA A 171 19.57 -42.50 0.02
CA ALA A 171 20.59 -43.14 -0.82
C ALA A 171 20.35 -44.65 -0.95
N ARG A 172 20.03 -45.33 0.15
CA ARG A 172 19.65 -46.75 0.15
C ARG A 172 18.35 -47.01 -0.62
N ALA A 173 17.35 -46.14 -0.48
CA ALA A 173 16.08 -46.26 -1.18
C ALA A 173 16.27 -46.16 -2.70
N VAL A 174 17.05 -45.16 -3.17
CA VAL A 174 17.40 -44.99 -4.58
C VAL A 174 18.18 -46.19 -5.11
N SER A 175 19.16 -46.71 -4.35
CA SER A 175 19.91 -47.92 -4.74
C SER A 175 18.98 -49.12 -4.89
N ALA A 176 18.17 -49.42 -3.89
CA ALA A 176 17.25 -50.57 -3.92
C ALA A 176 16.26 -50.47 -5.09
N LEU A 177 15.73 -49.28 -5.39
CA LEU A 177 14.81 -49.08 -6.50
C LEU A 177 15.49 -49.18 -7.89
N ARG A 178 16.76 -48.80 -8.00
CA ARG A 178 17.58 -49.02 -9.22
C ARG A 178 17.84 -50.50 -9.44
N ASP A 179 18.28 -51.21 -8.39
CA ASP A 179 18.56 -52.64 -8.43
C ASP A 179 17.27 -53.43 -8.78
N ALA A 180 16.12 -53.01 -8.24
CA ALA A 180 14.83 -53.58 -8.59
C ALA A 180 14.51 -53.45 -10.10
N LEU A 181 14.80 -52.30 -10.71
CA LEU A 181 14.56 -52.03 -12.13
C LEU A 181 15.55 -52.74 -13.06
N GLU A 182 16.76 -53.05 -12.59
CA GLU A 182 17.76 -53.81 -13.33
C GLU A 182 17.40 -55.31 -13.40
N ILE A 183 16.89 -55.86 -12.30
CA ILE A 183 16.46 -57.27 -12.22
C ILE A 183 15.16 -57.51 -12.98
N LEU A 184 14.27 -56.51 -13.05
CA LEU A 184 12.94 -56.65 -13.64
C LEU A 184 13.00 -56.74 -15.18
N PRO A 185 12.35 -57.74 -15.82
CA PRO A 185 12.32 -57.84 -17.28
C PRO A 185 11.76 -56.58 -17.98
N PRO A 186 12.27 -56.20 -19.17
CA PRO A 186 11.83 -54.99 -19.87
C PRO A 186 10.34 -54.92 -20.19
N ALA A 187 9.69 -56.07 -20.39
CA ALA A 187 8.26 -56.18 -20.71
C ALA A 187 7.34 -56.32 -19.48
N SER A 188 7.87 -56.16 -18.25
CA SER A 188 7.07 -56.29 -17.04
C SER A 188 6.06 -55.15 -16.86
N ALA A 189 4.82 -55.50 -16.49
CA ALA A 189 3.75 -54.54 -16.20
C ALA A 189 4.02 -53.70 -14.94
N ASP A 190 4.87 -54.16 -14.03
CA ASP A 190 5.22 -53.45 -12.78
C ASP A 190 6.29 -52.36 -13.00
N ARG A 191 6.95 -52.36 -14.16
CA ARG A 191 8.08 -51.47 -14.46
C ARG A 191 7.73 -49.98 -14.37
N PRO A 192 6.56 -49.50 -14.89
CA PRO A 192 6.17 -48.10 -14.72
C PRO A 192 5.95 -47.71 -13.24
N GLY A 193 5.44 -48.64 -12.41
CA GLY A 193 5.26 -48.43 -10.98
C GLY A 193 6.59 -48.23 -10.25
N TYR A 194 7.57 -49.11 -10.50
CA TYR A 194 8.89 -49.00 -9.88
C TYR A 194 9.68 -47.77 -10.35
N ARG A 195 9.50 -47.35 -11.62
CA ARG A 195 10.03 -46.07 -12.12
C ARG A 195 9.42 -44.87 -11.40
N ASN A 196 8.11 -44.87 -11.17
CA ASN A 196 7.44 -43.80 -10.41
C ASN A 196 7.98 -43.74 -8.97
N ASN A 197 8.21 -44.88 -8.34
CA ASN A 197 8.77 -44.96 -6.99
C ASN A 197 10.24 -44.48 -6.95
N LEU A 198 11.07 -44.89 -7.90
CA LEU A 198 12.45 -44.41 -8.03
C LEU A 198 12.48 -42.89 -8.21
N ALA A 199 11.64 -42.36 -9.10
CA ALA A 199 11.52 -40.93 -9.34
C ALA A 199 11.08 -40.18 -8.06
N SER A 200 10.13 -40.74 -7.28
CA SER A 200 9.74 -40.17 -5.99
C SER A 200 10.87 -40.18 -4.97
N ALA A 201 11.66 -41.25 -4.89
CA ALA A 201 12.82 -41.32 -3.99
C ALA A 201 13.93 -40.32 -4.37
N LEU A 202 14.21 -40.17 -5.68
CA LEU A 202 15.13 -39.17 -6.22
C LEU A 202 14.66 -37.74 -5.95
N HIS A 203 13.36 -37.50 -6.08
CA HIS A 203 12.74 -36.22 -5.73
C HIS A 203 12.85 -35.90 -4.24
N SER A 204 12.60 -36.86 -3.35
CA SER A 204 12.86 -36.69 -1.90
C SER A 204 14.35 -36.48 -1.59
N ALA A 205 15.25 -37.11 -2.34
CA ALA A 205 16.69 -36.86 -2.24
C ALA A 205 17.05 -35.42 -2.63
N TYR A 206 16.46 -34.90 -3.71
CA TYR A 206 16.58 -33.50 -4.09
C TYR A 206 16.04 -32.56 -2.99
N GLU A 207 14.86 -32.82 -2.41
CA GLU A 207 14.32 -31.97 -1.35
C GLU A 207 15.22 -31.93 -0.10
N HIS A 208 15.98 -33.00 0.15
CA HIS A 208 16.91 -33.09 1.27
C HIS A 208 18.27 -32.43 0.98
N SER A 209 18.86 -32.67 -0.19
CA SER A 209 20.24 -32.29 -0.53
C SER A 209 20.37 -31.05 -1.41
N GLY A 210 19.30 -30.68 -2.12
CA GLY A 210 19.32 -29.65 -3.18
C GLY A 210 19.98 -30.12 -4.49
N ASP A 211 20.24 -31.42 -4.66
CA ASP A 211 20.86 -31.97 -5.88
C ASP A 211 19.91 -31.91 -7.08
N THR A 212 20.09 -30.91 -7.95
CA THR A 212 19.29 -30.73 -9.16
C THR A 212 19.48 -31.85 -10.19
N GLY A 213 20.56 -32.63 -10.10
CA GLY A 213 20.76 -33.83 -10.91
C GLY A 213 19.72 -34.91 -10.60
N ALA A 214 19.47 -35.15 -9.31
CA ALA A 214 18.43 -36.09 -8.85
C ALA A 214 17.02 -35.64 -9.28
N LEU A 215 16.72 -34.33 -9.22
CA LEU A 215 15.45 -33.79 -9.71
C LEU A 215 15.28 -34.01 -11.22
N ARG A 216 16.33 -33.74 -12.01
CA ARG A 216 16.28 -33.95 -13.48
C ARG A 216 16.02 -35.42 -13.83
N GLU A 217 16.70 -36.35 -13.15
CA GLU A 217 16.46 -37.79 -13.34
C GLU A 217 15.02 -38.19 -12.95
N ALA A 218 14.48 -37.65 -11.85
CA ALA A 218 13.10 -37.90 -11.44
C ALA A 218 12.09 -37.45 -12.50
N LEU A 219 12.26 -36.26 -13.09
CA LEU A 219 11.41 -35.74 -14.16
C LEU A 219 11.43 -36.65 -15.39
N ASP A 220 12.61 -37.10 -15.81
CA ASP A 220 12.77 -37.97 -16.98
C ASP A 220 12.11 -39.35 -16.75
N LEU A 221 12.21 -39.87 -15.54
CA LEU A 221 11.54 -41.10 -15.15
C LEU A 221 10.02 -40.96 -15.14
N TRP A 222 9.45 -39.88 -14.58
CA TRP A 222 7.99 -39.67 -14.65
C TRP A 222 7.50 -39.45 -16.09
N ARG A 223 8.25 -38.71 -16.93
CA ARG A 223 7.95 -38.59 -18.37
C ARG A 223 7.94 -39.96 -19.05
N ALA A 224 8.88 -40.83 -18.72
CA ALA A 224 8.90 -42.21 -19.25
C ALA A 224 7.66 -43.01 -18.78
N VAL A 225 7.27 -42.91 -17.51
CA VAL A 225 6.06 -43.55 -16.98
C VAL A 225 4.81 -43.10 -17.75
N LEU A 226 4.68 -41.80 -18.06
CA LEU A 226 3.54 -41.27 -18.82
C LEU A 226 3.50 -41.73 -20.29
N ARG A 227 4.66 -41.94 -20.92
CA ARG A 227 4.74 -42.50 -22.28
C ARG A 227 4.36 -43.98 -22.32
N GLU A 228 4.67 -44.71 -21.26
CA GLU A 228 4.45 -46.17 -21.17
C GLU A 228 3.07 -46.54 -20.62
N SER A 229 2.39 -45.60 -19.96
CA SER A 229 1.11 -45.84 -19.28
C SER A 229 -0.06 -45.24 -20.06
N PRO A 230 -0.93 -46.06 -20.68
CA PRO A 230 -2.10 -45.57 -21.41
C PRO A 230 -3.14 -44.91 -20.48
N PRO A 231 -4.07 -44.10 -21.02
CA PRO A 231 -5.19 -43.55 -20.26
C PRO A 231 -5.99 -44.65 -19.56
N GLY A 232 -6.27 -44.47 -18.26
CA GLY A 232 -6.95 -45.47 -17.41
C GLY A 232 -6.03 -46.40 -16.61
N SER A 233 -4.71 -46.34 -16.81
CA SER A 233 -3.73 -47.05 -15.97
C SER A 233 -3.67 -46.44 -14.55
N GLU A 234 -3.60 -47.29 -13.51
CA GLU A 234 -3.58 -46.86 -12.10
C GLU A 234 -2.37 -45.98 -11.74
N VAL A 235 -1.21 -46.18 -12.39
CA VAL A 235 0.02 -45.42 -12.11
C VAL A 235 0.02 -44.03 -12.75
N ARG A 236 -0.79 -43.83 -13.80
CA ARG A 236 -0.75 -42.60 -14.61
C ARG A 236 -1.15 -41.34 -13.84
N PRO A 237 -2.27 -41.31 -13.07
CA PRO A 237 -2.62 -40.14 -12.26
C PRO A 237 -1.59 -39.80 -11.18
N LEU A 238 -0.92 -40.82 -10.62
CA LEU A 238 0.16 -40.66 -9.64
C LEU A 238 1.39 -40.00 -10.29
N ALA A 239 1.84 -40.55 -11.42
CA ALA A 239 2.95 -39.99 -12.19
C ALA A 239 2.67 -38.55 -12.66
N LEU A 240 1.45 -38.24 -13.11
CA LEU A 240 1.03 -36.87 -13.45
C LEU A 240 1.14 -35.91 -12.26
N GLY A 241 0.77 -36.36 -11.05
CA GLY A 241 0.87 -35.53 -9.84
C GLY A 241 2.28 -35.27 -9.40
N ASN A 242 3.09 -36.31 -9.40
CA ASN A 242 4.49 -36.20 -9.02
C ASN A 242 5.27 -35.35 -10.05
N LEU A 243 5.04 -35.57 -11.36
CA LEU A 243 5.62 -34.75 -12.42
C LEU A 243 5.18 -33.30 -12.31
N SER A 244 3.90 -33.03 -12.04
CA SER A 244 3.39 -31.67 -11.82
C SER A 244 4.16 -30.96 -10.69
N GLN A 245 4.37 -31.63 -9.55
CA GLN A 245 5.12 -31.07 -8.42
C GLN A 245 6.59 -30.85 -8.77
N GLY A 246 7.24 -31.84 -9.39
CA GLY A 246 8.64 -31.74 -9.79
C GLY A 246 8.90 -30.63 -10.80
N LEU A 247 8.01 -30.46 -11.79
CA LEU A 247 8.14 -29.41 -12.81
C LEU A 247 8.04 -28.01 -12.21
N ARG A 248 7.26 -27.80 -11.14
CA ARG A 248 7.24 -26.51 -10.43
C ARG A 248 8.58 -26.20 -9.75
N GLN A 249 9.15 -27.18 -9.05
CA GLN A 249 10.46 -27.03 -8.40
C GLN A 249 11.59 -26.86 -9.42
N TRP A 250 11.49 -27.56 -10.56
CA TRP A 250 12.41 -27.36 -11.67
C TRP A 250 12.31 -25.95 -12.25
N HIS A 251 11.09 -25.46 -12.48
CA HIS A 251 10.85 -24.10 -12.97
C HIS A 251 11.41 -23.03 -12.03
N GLU A 252 11.35 -23.25 -10.70
CA GLU A 252 11.98 -22.34 -9.72
C GLU A 252 13.53 -22.34 -9.82
N HIS A 253 14.14 -23.41 -10.33
CA HIS A 253 15.59 -23.51 -10.54
C HIS A 253 16.06 -23.05 -11.92
N ASP A 254 15.31 -23.40 -12.97
CA ASP A 254 15.68 -23.25 -14.38
C ASP A 254 14.41 -22.92 -15.20
N ALA A 255 14.05 -21.64 -15.21
CA ALA A 255 12.86 -21.13 -15.86
C ALA A 255 13.13 -20.87 -17.35
N ASP A 256 12.62 -21.73 -18.22
CA ASP A 256 12.57 -21.50 -19.67
C ASP A 256 11.15 -21.64 -20.23
N ASP A 257 10.91 -21.13 -21.44
CA ASP A 257 9.56 -21.12 -22.03
C ASP A 257 9.03 -22.52 -22.38
N ALA A 258 9.91 -23.48 -22.69
CA ALA A 258 9.51 -24.85 -22.98
C ALA A 258 9.09 -25.60 -21.70
N GLY A 259 9.87 -25.48 -20.63
CA GLY A 259 9.58 -26.00 -19.30
C GLY A 259 8.34 -25.36 -18.69
N ARG A 260 8.13 -24.05 -18.90
CA ARG A 260 6.90 -23.36 -18.50
C ARG A 260 5.67 -23.93 -19.22
N ALA A 261 5.76 -24.13 -20.53
CA ALA A 261 4.67 -24.70 -21.31
C ALA A 261 4.36 -26.14 -20.88
N GLU A 262 5.39 -26.97 -20.70
CA GLU A 262 5.26 -28.35 -20.21
C GLU A 262 4.62 -28.39 -18.82
N MET A 263 5.08 -27.55 -17.88
CA MET A 263 4.51 -27.47 -16.53
C MET A 263 3.01 -27.21 -16.58
N LEU A 264 2.56 -26.22 -17.36
CA LEU A 264 1.14 -25.90 -17.47
C LEU A 264 0.36 -27.01 -18.19
N GLU A 265 0.93 -27.64 -19.21
CA GLU A 265 0.31 -28.77 -19.92
C GLU A 265 0.09 -29.96 -18.98
N VAL A 266 1.11 -30.37 -18.22
CA VAL A 266 1.02 -31.49 -17.28
C VAL A 266 0.02 -31.21 -16.15
N HIS A 267 0.01 -29.99 -15.61
CA HIS A 267 -0.99 -29.60 -14.61
C HIS A 267 -2.42 -29.62 -15.16
N ARG A 268 -2.63 -29.19 -16.41
CA ARG A 268 -3.94 -29.25 -17.09
C ARG A 268 -4.36 -30.68 -17.39
N ALA A 269 -3.44 -31.53 -17.85
CA ALA A 269 -3.68 -32.95 -18.08
C ALA A 269 -4.05 -33.68 -16.78
N ALA A 270 -3.32 -33.42 -15.70
CA ALA A 270 -3.62 -33.92 -14.37
C ALA A 270 -5.04 -33.55 -13.89
N LEU A 271 -5.47 -32.31 -14.14
CA LEU A 271 -6.81 -31.86 -13.80
C LEU A 271 -7.88 -32.48 -14.71
N ALA A 272 -7.62 -32.63 -16.00
CA ALA A 272 -8.54 -33.23 -16.97
C ALA A 272 -8.81 -34.72 -16.66
N GLU A 273 -7.80 -35.45 -16.19
CA GLU A 273 -7.96 -36.85 -15.75
C GLU A 273 -8.62 -36.97 -14.35
N THR A 274 -8.93 -35.85 -13.69
CA THR A 274 -9.54 -35.79 -12.37
C THR A 274 -10.98 -35.25 -12.43
N GLY A 275 -11.97 -36.16 -12.48
CA GLY A 275 -13.40 -35.81 -12.59
C GLY A 275 -13.95 -34.97 -11.42
N VAL A 276 -15.13 -34.35 -11.62
CA VAL A 276 -15.75 -33.35 -10.71
C VAL A 276 -16.02 -33.87 -9.28
N GLY A 277 -16.11 -35.19 -9.07
CA GLY A 277 -16.30 -35.81 -7.75
C GLY A 277 -15.06 -36.48 -7.15
N HIS A 278 -13.89 -36.36 -7.78
CA HIS A 278 -12.69 -37.05 -7.31
C HIS A 278 -12.09 -36.33 -6.08
N PRO A 279 -11.69 -37.05 -5.00
CA PRO A 279 -11.22 -36.45 -3.75
C PRO A 279 -9.97 -35.57 -3.93
N GLY A 280 -9.13 -35.88 -4.92
CA GLY A 280 -7.93 -35.08 -5.25
C GLY A 280 -8.19 -33.84 -6.11
N ARG A 281 -9.42 -33.55 -6.57
CA ARG A 281 -9.68 -32.45 -7.51
C ARG A 281 -9.30 -31.08 -6.95
N ALA A 282 -9.63 -30.81 -5.69
CA ALA A 282 -9.32 -29.54 -5.02
C ALA A 282 -7.80 -29.26 -5.04
N GLU A 283 -7.01 -30.29 -4.74
CA GLU A 283 -5.54 -30.22 -4.76
C GLU A 283 -4.96 -30.06 -6.17
N ARG A 284 -5.55 -30.68 -7.20
CA ARG A 284 -5.13 -30.49 -8.59
C ARG A 284 -5.42 -29.08 -9.10
N LEU A 285 -6.59 -28.53 -8.78
CA LEU A 285 -6.93 -27.14 -9.06
C LEU A 285 -5.95 -26.20 -8.36
N ALA A 286 -5.75 -26.37 -7.04
CA ALA A 286 -4.81 -25.55 -6.29
C ALA A 286 -3.37 -25.65 -6.84
N GLY A 287 -2.95 -26.85 -7.24
CA GLY A 287 -1.66 -27.10 -7.89
C GLY A 287 -1.50 -26.33 -9.20
N LEU A 288 -2.51 -26.39 -10.08
CA LEU A 288 -2.55 -25.61 -11.33
C LEU A 288 -2.55 -24.11 -11.05
N GLY A 289 -3.29 -23.65 -10.05
CA GLY A 289 -3.30 -22.25 -9.63
C GLY A 289 -1.91 -21.74 -9.26
N VAL A 290 -1.16 -22.50 -8.45
CA VAL A 290 0.24 -22.17 -8.11
C VAL A 290 1.14 -22.19 -9.33
N ALA A 291 1.00 -23.18 -10.22
CA ALA A 291 1.80 -23.26 -11.46
C ALA A 291 1.56 -22.09 -12.40
N LEU A 292 0.30 -21.65 -12.55
CA LEU A 292 -0.06 -20.46 -13.34
C LEU A 292 0.58 -19.19 -12.78
N ARG A 293 0.66 -19.05 -11.45
CA ARG A 293 1.37 -17.93 -10.81
C ARG A 293 2.89 -18.00 -11.06
N LEU A 294 3.52 -19.16 -10.84
CA LEU A 294 4.95 -19.36 -11.10
C LEU A 294 5.30 -19.10 -12.57
N ALA A 295 4.43 -19.51 -13.49
CA ALA A 295 4.57 -19.22 -14.91
C ALA A 295 4.52 -17.71 -15.22
N ALA A 296 3.79 -16.93 -14.41
CA ALA A 296 3.70 -15.48 -14.53
C ALA A 296 4.85 -14.72 -13.82
N ASP A 297 5.57 -15.35 -12.87
CA ASP A 297 6.53 -14.65 -11.99
C ASP A 297 7.73 -14.01 -12.74
N GLY A 298 8.02 -14.43 -13.97
CA GLY A 298 9.05 -13.84 -14.85
C GLY A 298 8.53 -12.97 -16.00
N THR A 299 7.24 -13.03 -16.33
CA THR A 299 6.64 -12.27 -17.47
C THR A 299 5.67 -11.19 -17.02
N GLY A 300 5.20 -11.25 -15.77
CA GLY A 300 4.15 -10.38 -15.26
C GLY A 300 2.79 -10.59 -15.92
N ASP A 301 2.58 -11.69 -16.66
CA ASP A 301 1.37 -11.88 -17.48
C ASP A 301 0.09 -11.86 -16.61
N PRO A 302 -0.73 -10.80 -16.72
CA PRO A 302 -1.93 -10.67 -15.90
C PRO A 302 -3.02 -11.67 -16.30
N THR A 303 -2.95 -12.28 -17.48
CA THR A 303 -3.89 -13.31 -17.95
C THR A 303 -3.69 -14.60 -17.15
N LEU A 304 -2.45 -15.05 -17.00
CA LEU A 304 -2.09 -16.21 -16.19
C LEU A 304 -2.43 -15.98 -14.70
N LEU A 305 -2.18 -14.78 -14.19
CA LEU A 305 -2.52 -14.43 -12.80
C LEU A 305 -4.04 -14.41 -12.56
N ARG A 306 -4.84 -13.91 -13.51
CA ARG A 306 -6.31 -13.99 -13.43
C ARG A 306 -6.81 -15.44 -13.51
N GLU A 307 -6.22 -16.26 -14.38
CA GLU A 307 -6.54 -17.69 -14.45
C GLU A 307 -6.18 -18.40 -13.13
N SER A 308 -5.01 -18.12 -12.57
CA SER A 308 -4.55 -18.62 -11.27
C SER A 308 -5.55 -18.28 -10.16
N ALA A 309 -5.96 -17.01 -10.06
CA ALA A 309 -6.92 -16.57 -9.05
C ALA A 309 -8.28 -17.27 -9.21
N ARG A 310 -8.79 -17.39 -10.44
CA ARG A 310 -10.04 -18.10 -10.74
C ARG A 310 -9.99 -19.57 -10.31
N VAL A 311 -8.92 -20.28 -10.68
CA VAL A 311 -8.74 -21.71 -10.37
C VAL A 311 -8.55 -21.93 -8.87
N LEU A 312 -7.83 -21.04 -8.17
CA LEU A 312 -7.69 -21.10 -6.71
C LEU A 312 -9.02 -20.84 -5.99
N ARG A 313 -9.83 -19.89 -6.48
CA ARG A 313 -11.19 -19.68 -5.96
C ARG A 313 -12.07 -20.93 -6.16
N GLU A 314 -12.02 -21.58 -7.32
CA GLU A 314 -12.71 -22.86 -7.56
C GLU A 314 -12.23 -23.93 -6.57
N ALA A 315 -10.92 -24.10 -6.39
CA ALA A 315 -10.35 -25.05 -5.44
C ALA A 315 -10.86 -24.84 -4.01
N LEU A 316 -10.91 -23.58 -3.56
CA LEU A 316 -11.37 -23.20 -2.22
C LEU A 316 -12.85 -23.54 -1.95
N THR A 317 -13.69 -23.60 -2.99
CA THR A 317 -15.09 -24.06 -2.83
C THR A 317 -15.21 -25.56 -2.56
N LEU A 318 -14.15 -26.34 -2.85
CA LEU A 318 -14.13 -27.80 -2.68
C LEU A 318 -13.48 -28.25 -1.38
N PHE A 319 -12.70 -27.39 -0.72
CA PHE A 319 -12.14 -27.67 0.60
C PHE A 319 -13.17 -27.42 1.70
N ALA A 320 -13.14 -28.25 2.75
CA ALA A 320 -13.86 -27.93 3.97
C ALA A 320 -13.27 -26.64 4.61
N PRO A 321 -14.09 -25.66 5.06
CA PRO A 321 -13.59 -24.39 5.58
C PRO A 321 -12.62 -24.49 6.78
N ASP A 322 -12.67 -25.59 7.53
CA ASP A 322 -11.83 -25.84 8.71
C ASP A 322 -10.60 -26.73 8.41
N ALA A 323 -10.42 -27.14 7.16
CA ALA A 323 -9.26 -27.96 6.76
C ALA A 323 -7.97 -27.11 6.73
N PRO A 324 -6.83 -27.57 7.27
CA PRO A 324 -5.56 -26.85 7.19
C PRO A 324 -5.16 -26.45 5.77
N GLU A 325 -5.48 -27.31 4.79
CA GLU A 325 -5.25 -27.10 3.36
C GLU A 325 -5.97 -25.85 2.85
N TRP A 326 -7.18 -25.57 3.36
CA TRP A 326 -7.96 -24.39 2.99
C TRP A 326 -7.17 -23.11 3.28
N ALA A 327 -6.57 -23.00 4.47
CA ALA A 327 -5.79 -21.82 4.84
C ALA A 327 -4.50 -21.68 4.02
N VAL A 328 -3.83 -22.79 3.69
CA VAL A 328 -2.66 -22.80 2.79
C VAL A 328 -3.04 -22.35 1.38
N ARG A 329 -4.22 -22.74 0.88
CA ARG A 329 -4.70 -22.33 -0.45
C ARG A 329 -5.18 -20.88 -0.47
N MET A 330 -5.75 -20.37 0.62
CA MET A 330 -6.02 -18.93 0.79
C MET A 330 -4.72 -18.12 0.74
N ASN A 331 -3.66 -18.55 1.44
CA ASN A 331 -2.35 -17.91 1.33
C ASN A 331 -1.82 -17.89 -0.12
N SER A 332 -2.03 -18.98 -0.86
CA SER A 332 -1.67 -19.05 -2.28
C SER A 332 -2.48 -18.06 -3.15
N LEU A 333 -3.79 -17.94 -2.91
CA LEU A 333 -4.66 -16.97 -3.58
C LEU A 333 -4.25 -15.53 -3.25
N GLY A 334 -3.96 -15.23 -1.98
CA GLY A 334 -3.47 -13.93 -1.55
C GLY A 334 -2.20 -13.52 -2.27
N ASN A 335 -1.24 -14.44 -2.40
CA ASN A 335 -0.01 -14.18 -3.17
C ASN A 335 -0.30 -13.96 -4.67
N THR A 336 -1.17 -14.76 -5.30
CA THR A 336 -1.58 -14.52 -6.69
C THR A 336 -2.21 -13.14 -6.89
N LEU A 337 -3.11 -12.73 -6.00
CA LEU A 337 -3.78 -11.44 -6.07
C LEU A 337 -2.81 -10.27 -5.83
N HIS A 338 -1.86 -10.43 -4.91
CA HIS A 338 -0.78 -9.48 -4.72
C HIS A 338 0.06 -9.29 -6.00
N ARG A 339 0.47 -10.38 -6.66
CA ARG A 339 1.23 -10.33 -7.93
C ARG A 339 0.41 -9.72 -9.06
N LEU A 340 -0.90 -10.02 -9.12
CA LEU A 340 -1.82 -9.40 -10.08
C LEU A 340 -1.93 -7.89 -9.85
N ALA A 341 -2.05 -7.45 -8.60
CA ALA A 341 -2.07 -6.04 -8.25
C ALA A 341 -0.76 -5.34 -8.63
N GLN A 342 0.39 -5.98 -8.40
CA GLN A 342 1.70 -5.44 -8.79
C GLN A 342 1.86 -5.29 -10.32
N SER A 343 1.31 -6.20 -11.11
CA SER A 343 1.43 -6.15 -12.58
C SER A 343 0.41 -5.23 -13.24
N THR A 344 -0.76 -5.04 -12.64
CA THR A 344 -1.88 -4.29 -13.24
C THR A 344 -2.16 -2.94 -12.60
N GLY A 345 -1.68 -2.69 -11.38
CA GLY A 345 -2.11 -1.56 -10.55
C GLY A 345 -3.53 -1.71 -9.99
N ASP A 346 -4.10 -2.92 -10.00
CA ASP A 346 -5.46 -3.17 -9.50
C ASP A 346 -5.50 -3.15 -7.97
N GLY A 347 -5.87 -1.99 -7.41
CA GLY A 347 -6.04 -1.81 -5.98
C GLY A 347 -7.15 -2.70 -5.37
N ALA A 348 -8.17 -3.11 -6.14
CA ALA A 348 -9.21 -4.01 -5.63
C ALA A 348 -8.69 -5.44 -5.46
N ALA A 349 -7.85 -5.91 -6.40
CA ALA A 349 -7.14 -7.18 -6.23
C ALA A 349 -6.22 -7.14 -5.00
N LEU A 350 -5.60 -5.99 -4.72
CA LEU A 350 -4.74 -5.82 -3.54
C LEU A 350 -5.53 -5.85 -2.23
N ASP A 351 -6.68 -5.17 -2.18
CA ASP A 351 -7.58 -5.21 -1.02
C ASP A 351 -8.14 -6.62 -0.78
N GLU A 352 -8.49 -7.36 -1.85
CA GLU A 352 -8.87 -8.76 -1.75
C GLU A 352 -7.73 -9.64 -1.24
N ALA A 353 -6.48 -9.41 -1.70
CA ALA A 353 -5.31 -10.14 -1.22
C ALA A 353 -5.13 -10.01 0.30
N VAL A 354 -5.25 -8.79 0.84
CA VAL A 354 -5.19 -8.52 2.29
C VAL A 354 -6.30 -9.28 3.02
N ALA A 355 -7.55 -9.19 2.54
CA ALA A 355 -8.69 -9.86 3.17
C ALA A 355 -8.56 -11.38 3.19
N VAL A 356 -8.06 -11.97 2.09
CA VAL A 356 -7.82 -13.41 1.95
C VAL A 356 -6.71 -13.88 2.90
N LEU A 357 -5.60 -13.14 2.99
CA LEU A 357 -4.47 -13.47 3.87
C LEU A 357 -4.84 -13.37 5.35
N ARG A 358 -5.61 -12.35 5.75
CA ARG A 358 -6.17 -12.24 7.11
C ARG A 358 -7.11 -13.39 7.44
N SER A 359 -7.96 -13.79 6.49
CA SER A 359 -8.87 -14.94 6.65
C SER A 359 -8.13 -16.26 6.82
N ALA A 360 -6.97 -16.41 6.16
CA ALA A 360 -6.07 -17.55 6.34
C ALA A 360 -5.44 -17.56 7.73
N LEU A 361 -4.89 -16.44 8.20
CA LEU A 361 -4.27 -16.31 9.52
C LEU A 361 -5.25 -16.64 10.66
N ALA A 362 -6.49 -16.16 10.55
CA ALA A 362 -7.52 -16.40 11.57
C ALA A 362 -7.83 -17.89 11.83
N ARG A 363 -7.46 -18.78 10.89
CA ARG A 363 -7.69 -20.24 10.96
C ARG A 363 -6.40 -21.03 11.14
N GLN A 364 -5.25 -20.39 11.06
CA GLN A 364 -3.95 -21.04 11.25
C GLN A 364 -3.56 -21.03 12.73
N ARG A 365 -2.81 -22.06 13.15
CA ARG A 365 -2.30 -22.16 14.51
C ARG A 365 -1.02 -21.30 14.64
N PRO A 366 -0.95 -20.34 15.58
CA PRO A 366 0.25 -19.54 15.81
C PRO A 366 1.48 -20.41 16.09
N GLY A 367 2.65 -19.95 15.65
CA GLY A 367 3.92 -20.65 15.84
C GLY A 367 4.15 -21.84 14.90
N THR A 368 3.34 -22.01 13.85
CA THR A 368 3.59 -22.97 12.76
C THR A 368 4.30 -22.30 11.58
N ALA A 369 4.95 -23.09 10.72
CA ALA A 369 5.60 -22.55 9.51
C ALA A 369 4.59 -21.87 8.56
N ALA A 370 3.43 -22.49 8.35
CA ALA A 370 2.36 -21.92 7.53
C ALA A 370 1.84 -20.57 8.06
N TYR A 371 1.74 -20.43 9.39
CA TYR A 371 1.41 -19.15 10.03
C TYR A 371 2.48 -18.08 9.74
N ALA A 372 3.75 -18.42 9.93
CA ALA A 372 4.86 -17.50 9.67
C ALA A 372 4.97 -17.08 8.19
N ASP A 373 4.69 -17.99 7.25
CA ASP A 373 4.70 -17.68 5.82
C ASP A 373 3.53 -16.78 5.41
N THR A 374 2.35 -17.01 5.99
CA THR A 374 1.16 -16.17 5.76
C THR A 374 1.35 -14.77 6.35
N LEU A 375 1.99 -14.64 7.53
CA LEU A 375 2.41 -13.35 8.09
C LEU A 375 3.35 -12.60 7.15
N GLY A 376 4.37 -13.29 6.61
CA GLY A 376 5.32 -12.70 5.67
C GLY A 376 4.65 -12.19 4.39
N ASN A 377 3.74 -12.98 3.81
CA ASN A 377 2.99 -12.58 2.62
C ASN A 377 2.03 -11.41 2.91
N LEU A 378 1.35 -11.41 4.07
CA LEU A 378 0.49 -10.30 4.48
C LEU A 378 1.31 -9.02 4.67
N ALA A 379 2.49 -9.10 5.30
CA ALA A 379 3.36 -7.95 5.48
C ALA A 379 3.78 -7.31 4.15
N VAL A 380 4.22 -8.09 3.17
CA VAL A 380 4.61 -7.57 1.85
C VAL A 380 3.40 -7.03 1.07
N THR A 381 2.24 -7.66 1.22
CA THR A 381 0.99 -7.19 0.59
C THR A 381 0.53 -5.85 1.18
N LEU A 382 0.58 -5.69 2.51
CA LEU A 382 0.28 -4.44 3.19
C LEU A 382 1.27 -3.33 2.86
N ARG A 383 2.56 -3.66 2.73
CA ARG A 383 3.58 -2.73 2.21
C ARG A 383 3.21 -2.25 0.81
N GLU A 384 2.84 -3.15 -0.11
CA GLU A 384 2.42 -2.77 -1.45
C GLU A 384 1.17 -1.87 -1.43
N ARG A 385 0.18 -2.19 -0.58
CA ARG A 385 -1.01 -1.35 -0.40
C ARG A 385 -0.63 0.04 0.10
N ALA A 386 0.29 0.12 1.06
CA ALA A 386 0.82 1.38 1.56
C ALA A 386 1.57 2.16 0.48
N LEU A 387 2.39 1.53 -0.35
CA LEU A 387 3.09 2.23 -1.44
C LEU A 387 2.15 2.73 -2.53
N GLN A 388 1.08 1.99 -2.81
CA GLN A 388 0.09 2.41 -3.79
C GLN A 388 -0.77 3.55 -3.28
N THR A 389 -1.14 3.54 -2.00
CA THR A 389 -2.13 4.47 -1.43
C THR A 389 -1.54 5.57 -0.53
N ASP A 390 -0.27 5.48 -0.14
CA ASP A 390 0.40 6.26 0.91
C ASP A 390 -0.16 6.01 2.33
N ASP A 391 -0.82 4.86 2.56
CA ASP A 391 -1.40 4.46 3.86
C ASP A 391 -0.32 4.03 4.85
N LEU A 392 0.00 4.92 5.81
CA LEU A 392 1.06 4.67 6.78
C LEU A 392 0.69 3.60 7.81
N ASP A 393 -0.60 3.42 8.11
CA ASP A 393 -1.05 2.43 9.07
C ASP A 393 -0.82 1.00 8.53
N SER A 394 -1.12 0.77 7.24
CA SER A 394 -0.78 -0.48 6.57
C SER A 394 0.73 -0.78 6.63
N LEU A 395 1.58 0.23 6.45
CA LEU A 395 3.04 0.04 6.49
C LEU A 395 3.56 -0.22 7.91
N ARG A 396 2.96 0.40 8.92
CA ARG A 396 3.27 0.13 10.32
C ARG A 396 2.89 -1.30 10.69
N GLU A 397 1.69 -1.74 10.30
CA GLU A 397 1.24 -3.12 10.51
C GLU A 397 2.15 -4.12 9.77
N ALA A 398 2.49 -3.85 8.51
CA ALA A 398 3.42 -4.66 7.74
C ALA A 398 4.74 -4.88 8.51
N THR A 399 5.28 -3.82 9.11
CA THR A 399 6.52 -3.89 9.89
C THR A 399 6.37 -4.80 11.11
N ARG A 400 5.25 -4.70 11.83
CA ARG A 400 4.94 -5.58 12.98
C ARG A 400 4.85 -7.04 12.55
N LEU A 401 4.08 -7.33 11.51
CA LEU A 401 3.85 -8.69 11.01
C LEU A 401 5.14 -9.31 10.44
N ALA A 402 5.99 -8.53 9.77
CA ALA A 402 7.27 -9.01 9.28
C ALA A 402 8.23 -9.39 10.41
N ARG A 403 8.25 -8.63 11.52
CA ARG A 403 9.02 -8.99 12.73
C ARG A 403 8.46 -10.28 13.36
N GLU A 404 7.15 -10.37 13.51
CA GLU A 404 6.48 -11.56 14.04
C GLU A 404 6.77 -12.81 13.17
N ALA A 405 6.81 -12.67 11.85
CA ALA A 405 7.14 -13.77 10.94
C ALA A 405 8.57 -14.31 11.13
N VAL A 406 9.53 -13.45 11.47
CA VAL A 406 10.92 -13.84 11.76
C VAL A 406 11.06 -14.58 13.10
N ASP A 407 10.22 -14.22 14.07
CA ASP A 407 10.20 -14.83 15.41
C ASP A 407 9.30 -16.07 15.50
N ALA A 408 8.38 -16.24 14.55
CA ALA A 408 7.44 -17.37 14.51
C ALA A 408 8.14 -18.68 14.12
N ALA A 409 8.20 -19.60 15.11
CA ALA A 409 8.75 -20.97 15.05
C ALA A 409 10.25 -21.03 14.70
N PRO A 410 10.99 -22.11 15.05
CA PRO A 410 12.30 -22.39 14.45
C PRO A 410 12.10 -23.08 13.10
N PRO A 411 12.27 -22.38 11.96
CA PRO A 411 12.06 -22.95 10.63
C PRO A 411 13.40 -23.50 10.10
N ALA A 412 13.37 -24.27 9.01
CA ALA A 412 14.57 -24.58 8.25
C ALA A 412 15.36 -23.29 7.90
N ARG A 413 16.69 -23.39 7.87
CA ARG A 413 17.61 -22.24 7.66
C ARG A 413 17.24 -21.41 6.42
N THR A 414 16.77 -22.05 5.35
CA THR A 414 16.33 -21.44 4.09
C THR A 414 15.09 -20.56 4.25
N ALA A 415 14.04 -21.06 4.90
CA ALA A 415 12.82 -20.28 5.14
C ALA A 415 13.07 -19.03 6.00
N ARG A 416 14.02 -19.12 6.95
CA ARG A 416 14.42 -17.96 7.77
C ARG A 416 15.09 -16.85 6.94
N VAL A 417 15.84 -17.20 5.88
CA VAL A 417 16.48 -16.22 4.99
C VAL A 417 15.43 -15.39 4.24
N GLY A 418 14.41 -16.03 3.67
CA GLY A 418 13.34 -15.32 2.95
C GLY A 418 12.56 -14.35 3.84
N ARG A 419 12.26 -14.74 5.09
CA ARG A 419 11.56 -13.86 6.04
C ARG A 419 12.39 -12.66 6.48
N LEU A 420 13.71 -12.83 6.64
CA LEU A 420 14.63 -11.71 6.89
C LEU A 420 14.68 -10.74 5.70
N GLY A 421 14.63 -11.26 4.47
CA GLY A 421 14.50 -10.45 3.25
C GLY A 421 13.23 -9.60 3.25
N ASN A 422 12.07 -10.24 3.49
CA ASN A 422 10.78 -9.54 3.57
C ASN A 422 10.79 -8.45 4.67
N LEU A 423 11.33 -8.75 5.85
CA LEU A 423 11.49 -7.76 6.92
C LEU A 423 12.38 -6.59 6.51
N GLY A 424 13.52 -6.86 5.85
CA GLY A 424 14.42 -5.82 5.35
C GLY A 424 13.72 -4.87 4.38
N VAL A 425 12.97 -5.41 3.41
CA VAL A 425 12.23 -4.62 2.40
C VAL A 425 11.10 -3.78 3.02
N VAL A 426 10.40 -4.32 4.02
CA VAL A 426 9.35 -3.59 4.75
C VAL A 426 9.95 -2.46 5.60
N LEU A 427 11.04 -2.72 6.31
CA LEU A 427 11.76 -1.70 7.10
C LEU A 427 12.33 -0.59 6.22
N GLN A 428 12.83 -0.93 5.03
CA GLN A 428 13.29 0.05 4.06
C GLN A 428 12.15 0.99 3.65
N SER A 429 10.99 0.46 3.24
CA SER A 429 9.85 1.30 2.87
C SER A 429 9.33 2.13 4.04
N TRP A 430 9.36 1.60 5.27
CA TRP A 430 9.05 2.37 6.47
C TRP A 430 10.02 3.54 6.67
N HIS A 431 11.32 3.30 6.54
CA HIS A 431 12.34 4.35 6.61
C HIS A 431 12.13 5.43 5.52
N GLU A 432 11.97 5.02 4.26
CA GLU A 432 11.76 5.94 3.13
C GLU A 432 10.51 6.82 3.32
N THR A 433 9.47 6.29 3.96
CA THR A 433 8.21 7.01 4.18
C THR A 433 8.26 7.93 5.42
N THR A 434 8.99 7.53 6.47
CA THR A 434 8.92 8.19 7.80
C THR A 434 10.20 8.91 8.23
N GLY A 435 11.33 8.62 7.58
CA GLY A 435 12.66 9.05 8.02
C GLY A 435 13.19 8.31 9.25
N ASP A 436 12.56 7.22 9.70
CA ASP A 436 12.99 6.45 10.88
C ASP A 436 14.35 5.77 10.65
N THR A 437 15.42 6.39 11.11
CA THR A 437 16.80 5.90 10.92
C THR A 437 17.07 4.61 11.68
N ALA A 438 16.35 4.33 12.78
CA ALA A 438 16.50 3.08 13.51
C ALA A 438 16.00 1.89 12.68
N ALA A 439 14.93 2.09 11.90
CA ALA A 439 14.46 1.08 10.94
C ALA A 439 15.46 0.82 9.81
N ALA A 440 16.16 1.86 9.32
CA ALA A 440 17.23 1.69 8.33
C ALA A 440 18.39 0.85 8.87
N ASP A 441 18.85 1.12 10.09
CA ASP A 441 19.89 0.34 10.75
C ASP A 441 19.46 -1.11 11.03
N GLU A 442 18.17 -1.33 11.37
CA GLU A 442 17.61 -2.67 11.47
C GLU A 442 17.59 -3.38 10.11
N ALA A 443 17.17 -2.71 9.03
CA ALA A 443 17.15 -3.25 7.67
C ALA A 443 18.53 -3.77 7.24
N ILE A 444 19.60 -2.99 7.47
CA ILE A 444 20.98 -3.39 7.18
C ILE A 444 21.40 -4.60 8.01
N ARG A 445 21.09 -4.62 9.32
CA ARG A 445 21.41 -5.76 10.20
C ARG A 445 20.72 -7.05 9.74
N VAL A 446 19.44 -6.99 9.38
CA VAL A 446 18.70 -8.18 8.93
C VAL A 446 19.17 -8.64 7.55
N ALA A 447 19.50 -7.71 6.64
CA ALA A 447 20.04 -8.03 5.32
C ALA A 447 21.44 -8.68 5.41
N ARG A 448 22.35 -8.14 6.23
CA ARG A 448 23.66 -8.76 6.50
C ARG A 448 23.53 -10.16 7.09
N ARG A 449 22.58 -10.35 8.02
CA ARG A 449 22.28 -11.67 8.60
C ARG A 449 21.75 -12.64 7.54
N ALA A 450 20.84 -12.20 6.67
CA ALA A 450 20.32 -13.02 5.58
C ALA A 450 21.45 -13.43 4.61
N LEU A 451 22.33 -12.50 4.23
CA LEU A 451 23.47 -12.75 3.36
C LEU A 451 24.44 -13.79 3.94
N ALA A 452 24.76 -13.69 5.24
CA ALA A 452 25.61 -14.65 5.94
C ALA A 452 24.94 -16.04 6.13
N MET A 453 23.60 -16.10 6.08
CA MET A 453 22.85 -17.33 6.29
C MET A 453 22.62 -18.15 5.01
N GLY A 454 22.48 -17.50 3.87
CA GLY A 454 22.13 -18.16 2.61
C GLY A 454 23.30 -18.78 1.83
N PRO A 455 23.02 -19.46 0.70
CA PRO A 455 24.04 -19.98 -0.23
C PRO A 455 25.06 -18.94 -0.71
N ALA A 456 26.28 -19.38 -1.01
CA ALA A 456 27.39 -18.50 -1.39
C ALA A 456 27.48 -18.18 -2.89
N THR A 457 26.58 -18.70 -3.73
CA THR A 457 26.60 -18.51 -5.20
C THR A 457 25.18 -18.52 -5.79
N GLY A 458 25.05 -18.09 -7.05
CA GLY A 458 23.82 -18.15 -7.85
C GLY A 458 22.82 -17.02 -7.56
N LEU A 459 21.64 -17.09 -8.21
CA LEU A 459 20.57 -16.09 -8.09
C LEU A 459 20.17 -15.75 -6.64
N PRO A 460 20.07 -16.72 -5.70
CA PRO A 460 19.75 -16.38 -4.31
C PRO A 460 20.78 -15.49 -3.63
N ARG A 461 22.06 -15.54 -4.05
CA ARG A 461 23.09 -14.62 -3.54
C ARG A 461 22.92 -13.22 -4.11
N ALA A 462 22.69 -13.11 -5.42
CA ALA A 462 22.44 -11.82 -6.07
C ALA A 462 21.28 -11.06 -5.43
N ASP A 463 20.17 -11.75 -5.15
CA ASP A 463 19.00 -11.17 -4.48
C ASP A 463 19.33 -10.59 -3.09
N ARG A 464 20.13 -11.30 -2.28
CA ARG A 464 20.54 -10.83 -0.96
C ARG A 464 21.52 -9.67 -1.00
N LEU A 465 22.45 -9.68 -1.96
CA LEU A 465 23.36 -8.55 -2.20
C LEU A 465 22.57 -7.30 -2.59
N ASN A 466 21.60 -7.46 -3.49
CA ASN A 466 20.69 -6.39 -3.92
C ASN A 466 19.87 -5.82 -2.74
N HIS A 467 19.30 -6.68 -1.89
CA HIS A 467 18.57 -6.23 -0.69
C HIS A 467 19.46 -5.43 0.28
N LEU A 468 20.70 -5.89 0.53
CA LEU A 468 21.63 -5.16 1.40
C LEU A 468 22.03 -3.81 0.80
N ALA A 469 22.34 -3.77 -0.50
CA ALA A 469 22.70 -2.55 -1.20
C ALA A 469 21.56 -1.51 -1.15
N ASN A 470 20.31 -1.94 -1.34
CA ASN A 470 19.16 -1.03 -1.24
C ASN A 470 18.96 -0.49 0.18
N ALA A 471 19.17 -1.30 1.22
CA ALA A 471 19.11 -0.82 2.61
C ALA A 471 20.21 0.23 2.90
N LEU A 472 21.43 0.04 2.39
CA LEU A 472 22.54 1.00 2.50
C LEU A 472 22.23 2.31 1.76
N ARG A 473 21.68 2.24 0.54
CA ARG A 473 21.26 3.42 -0.24
C ARG A 473 20.17 4.21 0.48
N ALA A 474 19.19 3.53 1.08
CA ALA A 474 18.13 4.19 1.83
C ALA A 474 18.70 4.93 3.06
N ARG A 475 19.62 4.31 3.81
CA ARG A 475 20.30 4.98 4.93
C ARG A 475 21.15 6.16 4.47
N PHE A 476 21.84 6.03 3.33
CA PHE A 476 22.61 7.12 2.74
C PHE A 476 21.74 8.38 2.51
N GLN A 477 20.50 8.23 2.03
CA GLN A 477 19.60 9.37 1.81
C GLN A 477 19.28 10.17 3.08
N SER A 478 19.31 9.54 4.26
CA SER A 478 19.00 10.19 5.54
C SER A 478 20.24 10.61 6.34
N ALA A 479 21.32 9.84 6.29
CA ALA A 479 22.55 10.09 7.06
C ALA A 479 23.68 10.75 6.25
N ALA A 480 23.58 10.74 4.91
CA ALA A 480 24.58 11.24 3.97
C ALA A 480 26.00 10.69 4.18
N ASP A 481 26.15 9.43 4.65
CA ASP A 481 27.44 8.75 4.82
C ASP A 481 27.92 8.10 3.50
N PRO A 482 28.92 8.66 2.80
CA PRO A 482 29.33 8.17 1.48
C PRO A 482 29.81 6.71 1.49
N ALA A 483 30.26 6.19 2.63
CA ALA A 483 30.72 4.80 2.75
C ALA A 483 29.60 3.79 2.46
N ASP A 484 28.36 4.12 2.83
CA ASP A 484 27.19 3.27 2.54
C ASP A 484 26.93 3.16 1.04
N LEU A 485 27.11 4.27 0.32
CA LEU A 485 26.88 4.30 -1.11
C LEU A 485 27.98 3.58 -1.89
N ASP A 486 29.24 3.71 -1.46
CA ASP A 486 30.37 2.94 -2.00
C ASP A 486 30.20 1.43 -1.77
N GLU A 487 29.78 1.02 -0.56
CA GLU A 487 29.46 -0.39 -0.25
C GLU A 487 28.30 -0.90 -1.12
N ALA A 488 27.24 -0.10 -1.28
CA ALA A 488 26.09 -0.47 -2.11
C ALA A 488 26.45 -0.70 -3.58
N VAL A 489 27.26 0.19 -4.20
CA VAL A 489 27.73 0.02 -5.59
C VAL A 489 28.56 -1.26 -5.71
N THR A 490 29.48 -1.50 -4.77
CA THR A 490 30.33 -2.71 -4.77
C THR A 490 29.50 -3.99 -4.69
N LEU A 491 28.50 -4.03 -3.81
CA LEU A 491 27.61 -5.18 -3.65
C LEU A 491 26.74 -5.42 -4.89
N LEU A 492 26.28 -4.36 -5.55
CA LEU A 492 25.49 -4.46 -6.78
C LEU A 492 26.33 -4.90 -7.97
N ASP A 493 27.58 -4.44 -8.07
CA ASP A 493 28.53 -4.96 -9.07
C ASP A 493 28.76 -6.47 -8.86
N GLU A 494 29.04 -6.94 -7.64
CA GLU A 494 29.14 -8.38 -7.34
C GLU A 494 27.83 -9.13 -7.68
N ALA A 495 26.66 -8.54 -7.41
CA ALA A 495 25.39 -9.16 -7.74
C ALA A 495 25.23 -9.41 -9.24
N THR A 496 25.75 -8.52 -10.11
CA THR A 496 25.70 -8.72 -11.57
C THR A 496 26.51 -9.92 -12.04
N GLU A 497 27.60 -10.28 -11.33
CA GLU A 497 28.43 -11.45 -11.66
C GLU A 497 27.70 -12.78 -11.40
N HIS A 498 26.67 -12.75 -10.56
CA HIS A 498 25.88 -13.93 -10.17
C HIS A 498 24.60 -14.13 -10.98
N VAL A 499 24.25 -13.20 -11.88
CA VAL A 499 23.02 -13.27 -12.67
C VAL A 499 23.36 -13.43 -14.15
N PRO A 500 22.94 -14.53 -14.81
CA PRO A 500 23.18 -14.75 -16.24
C PRO A 500 22.58 -13.65 -17.12
N TYR A 501 23.22 -13.38 -18.25
CA TYR A 501 22.66 -12.49 -19.28
C TYR A 501 21.34 -13.07 -19.82
N GLY A 502 20.29 -12.23 -19.87
CA GLY A 502 18.95 -12.61 -20.31
C GLY A 502 18.01 -13.04 -19.18
N ASP A 503 18.52 -13.23 -17.95
CA ASP A 503 17.69 -13.50 -16.78
C ASP A 503 16.94 -12.22 -16.33
N PRO A 504 15.61 -12.27 -16.10
CA PRO A 504 14.84 -11.12 -15.63
C PRO A 504 15.37 -10.47 -14.35
N ALA A 505 16.02 -11.23 -13.46
CA ALA A 505 16.61 -10.69 -12.23
C ALA A 505 17.74 -9.69 -12.50
N LEU A 506 18.40 -9.78 -13.66
CA LEU A 506 19.49 -8.87 -14.02
C LEU A 506 18.97 -7.43 -14.18
N SER A 507 17.75 -7.28 -14.72
CA SER A 507 17.12 -5.96 -14.91
C SER A 507 16.99 -5.19 -13.59
N LEU A 508 16.60 -5.87 -12.52
CA LEU A 508 16.45 -5.28 -11.19
C LEU A 508 17.80 -4.85 -10.59
N VAL A 509 18.81 -5.72 -10.70
CA VAL A 509 20.16 -5.40 -10.21
C VAL A 509 20.75 -4.22 -10.98
N LEU A 510 20.60 -4.18 -12.30
CA LEU A 510 21.07 -3.08 -13.14
C LEU A 510 20.36 -1.76 -12.83
N ALA A 511 19.04 -1.79 -12.61
CA ALA A 511 18.29 -0.59 -12.23
C ALA A 511 18.79 0.00 -10.90
N ASN A 512 19.00 -0.86 -9.90
CA ASN A 512 19.51 -0.43 -8.60
C ASN A 512 20.96 0.05 -8.69
N LEU A 513 21.81 -0.63 -9.48
CA LEU A 513 23.20 -0.24 -9.71
C LEU A 513 23.29 1.13 -10.40
N GLY A 514 22.55 1.32 -11.48
CA GLY A 514 22.55 2.59 -12.21
C GLY A 514 22.01 3.74 -11.36
N SER A 515 20.96 3.50 -10.56
CA SER A 515 20.44 4.51 -9.62
C SER A 515 21.43 4.82 -8.46
N ALA A 516 22.16 3.82 -7.96
CA ALA A 516 23.22 4.01 -6.97
C ALA A 516 24.38 4.84 -7.55
N ARG A 517 24.79 4.52 -8.78
CA ARG A 517 25.82 5.26 -9.53
C ARG A 517 25.40 6.71 -9.80
N LEU A 518 24.17 6.95 -10.23
CA LEU A 518 23.64 8.31 -10.40
C LEU A 518 23.69 9.12 -9.10
N THR A 519 23.25 8.51 -7.99
CA THR A 519 23.32 9.14 -6.66
C THR A 519 24.77 9.46 -6.31
N LEU A 520 25.70 8.52 -6.53
CA LEU A 520 27.12 8.72 -6.22
C LEU A 520 27.74 9.84 -7.04
N HIS A 521 27.38 9.96 -8.33
CA HIS A 521 27.80 11.06 -9.19
C HIS A 521 27.37 12.43 -8.65
N HIS A 522 26.13 12.57 -8.16
CA HIS A 522 25.66 13.83 -7.58
C HIS A 522 26.41 14.26 -6.31
N HIS A 523 26.97 13.30 -5.56
CA HIS A 523 27.77 13.59 -4.37
C HIS A 523 29.27 13.71 -4.65
N ARG A 524 29.77 12.95 -5.63
CA ARG A 524 31.17 12.90 -6.02
C ARG A 524 31.27 12.79 -7.54
N ASP A 525 31.72 13.87 -8.18
CA ASP A 525 31.95 13.89 -9.62
C ASP A 525 33.13 12.99 -10.00
N THR A 526 32.83 11.73 -10.32
CA THR A 526 33.80 10.71 -10.75
C THR A 526 33.62 10.50 -12.24
N GLU A 527 34.73 10.57 -12.99
CA GLU A 527 34.73 10.42 -14.44
C GLU A 527 34.12 9.07 -14.88
N GLY A 528 33.23 9.11 -15.88
CA GLY A 528 32.58 7.92 -16.47
C GLY A 528 31.40 7.32 -15.68
N LEU A 529 31.16 7.78 -14.45
CA LEU A 529 30.19 7.16 -13.55
C LEU A 529 28.74 7.43 -13.99
N LEU A 530 28.49 8.61 -14.57
CA LEU A 530 27.19 9.01 -15.13
C LEU A 530 26.85 8.21 -16.40
N GLU A 531 27.81 7.96 -17.28
CA GLU A 531 27.65 7.14 -18.48
C GLU A 531 27.30 5.68 -18.13
N LEU A 532 27.97 5.13 -17.10
CA LEU A 532 27.63 3.81 -16.57
C LEU A 532 26.20 3.78 -16.01
N ALA A 533 25.80 4.80 -15.25
CA ALA A 533 24.44 4.89 -14.73
C ALA A 533 23.38 4.89 -15.85
N VAL A 534 23.58 5.72 -16.89
CA VAL A 534 22.70 5.78 -18.06
C VAL A 534 22.66 4.43 -18.79
N SER A 535 23.81 3.77 -18.96
CA SER A 535 23.91 2.46 -19.62
C SER A 535 23.17 1.37 -18.85
N ASP A 536 23.38 1.26 -17.54
CA ASP A 536 22.74 0.23 -16.71
C ASP A 536 21.23 0.42 -16.63
N LEU A 537 20.77 1.66 -16.44
CA LEU A 537 19.35 1.99 -16.41
C LEU A 537 18.68 1.75 -17.78
N GLY A 538 19.33 2.11 -18.88
CA GLY A 538 18.82 1.84 -20.22
C GLY A 538 18.69 0.35 -20.51
N ARG A 539 19.67 -0.47 -20.08
CA ARG A 539 19.59 -1.94 -20.17
C ARG A 539 18.49 -2.52 -19.28
N ALA A 540 18.27 -1.95 -18.09
CA ALA A 540 17.17 -2.37 -17.21
C ALA A 540 15.80 -2.08 -17.85
N VAL A 541 15.61 -0.90 -18.46
CA VAL A 541 14.38 -0.56 -19.20
C VAL A 541 14.14 -1.53 -20.35
N TRP A 542 15.15 -1.80 -21.18
CA TRP A 542 15.02 -2.67 -22.36
C TRP A 542 14.73 -4.15 -22.04
N SER A 543 15.02 -4.59 -20.81
CA SER A 543 14.92 -6.01 -20.42
C SER A 543 13.61 -6.38 -19.71
N VAL A 544 12.68 -5.44 -19.54
CA VAL A 544 11.39 -5.68 -18.89
C VAL A 544 10.21 -5.40 -19.82
N THR A 545 9.06 -6.00 -19.54
CA THR A 545 7.85 -5.83 -20.33
C THR A 545 7.32 -4.40 -20.25
N GLU A 546 7.09 -3.78 -21.40
CA GLU A 546 6.49 -2.45 -21.53
C GLU A 546 5.15 -2.35 -20.76
N GLY A 547 4.94 -1.21 -20.12
CA GLY A 547 3.72 -0.92 -19.34
C GLY A 547 3.60 -1.64 -17.98
N SER A 548 4.57 -2.49 -17.61
CA SER A 548 4.65 -3.06 -16.26
C SER A 548 5.10 -2.01 -15.22
N SER A 549 4.85 -2.26 -13.94
CA SER A 549 5.30 -1.38 -12.84
C SER A 549 6.81 -1.22 -12.82
N SER A 550 7.57 -2.32 -12.96
CA SER A 550 9.04 -2.28 -13.07
C SER A 550 9.52 -1.42 -14.23
N HIS A 551 8.90 -1.54 -15.40
CA HIS A 551 9.23 -0.72 -16.57
C HIS A 551 9.06 0.77 -16.28
N GLY A 552 7.91 1.16 -15.72
CA GLY A 552 7.66 2.55 -15.35
C GLY A 552 8.64 3.09 -14.29
N THR A 553 9.02 2.28 -13.30
CA THR A 553 10.00 2.69 -12.28
C THR A 553 11.38 2.90 -12.90
N TYR A 554 11.82 1.98 -13.76
CA TYR A 554 13.14 2.08 -14.39
C TYR A 554 13.20 3.22 -15.40
N LEU A 555 12.11 3.49 -16.14
CA LEU A 555 11.99 4.64 -17.03
C LEU A 555 12.19 5.95 -16.30
N ARG A 556 11.59 6.10 -15.11
CA ARG A 556 11.77 7.32 -14.32
C ARG A 556 13.23 7.52 -13.91
N SER A 557 13.87 6.50 -13.34
CA SER A 557 15.28 6.57 -12.97
C SER A 557 16.21 6.78 -14.18
N TYR A 558 15.88 6.18 -15.32
CA TYR A 558 16.58 6.41 -16.59
C TYR A 558 16.44 7.87 -17.05
N GLY A 559 15.24 8.43 -16.95
CA GLY A 559 15.00 9.85 -17.17
C GLY A 559 15.84 10.75 -16.27
N ASP A 560 15.99 10.40 -14.98
CA ASP A 560 16.84 11.14 -14.02
C ASP A 560 18.30 11.16 -14.49
N ALA A 561 18.82 9.99 -14.90
CA ALA A 561 20.19 9.86 -15.40
C ALA A 561 20.41 10.63 -16.72
N LEU A 562 19.46 10.56 -17.65
CA LEU A 562 19.51 11.33 -18.89
C LEU A 562 19.44 12.84 -18.64
N ARG A 563 18.62 13.30 -17.69
CA ARG A 563 18.54 14.72 -17.33
C ARG A 563 19.85 15.22 -16.71
N ALA A 564 20.48 14.40 -15.86
CA ALA A 564 21.82 14.70 -15.33
C ALA A 564 22.88 14.76 -16.44
N LEU A 565 22.85 13.82 -17.39
CA LEU A 565 23.75 13.83 -18.55
C LEU A 565 23.56 15.08 -19.41
N HIS A 566 22.31 15.47 -19.68
CA HIS A 566 22.01 16.72 -20.36
C HIS A 566 22.55 17.95 -19.60
N HIS A 567 22.41 18.00 -18.28
CA HIS A 567 22.94 19.12 -17.49
C HIS A 567 24.46 19.29 -17.62
N ARG A 568 25.19 18.18 -17.82
CA ARG A 568 26.64 18.20 -18.04
C ARG A 568 27.02 18.59 -19.47
N ASP A 569 26.37 17.99 -20.46
CA ASP A 569 26.82 18.05 -21.86
C ASP A 569 26.04 19.04 -22.73
N GLY A 570 24.85 19.48 -22.29
CA GLY A 570 23.98 20.41 -23.01
C GLY A 570 23.24 19.81 -24.20
N ASP A 571 23.30 18.49 -24.42
CA ASP A 571 22.67 17.84 -25.58
C ASP A 571 21.14 17.82 -25.46
N THR A 572 20.47 18.59 -26.32
CA THR A 572 19.00 18.67 -26.37
C THR A 572 18.33 17.36 -26.81
N GLY A 573 19.01 16.48 -27.53
CA GLY A 573 18.51 15.16 -27.90
C GLY A 573 18.37 14.25 -26.69
N VAL A 574 19.35 14.29 -25.78
CA VAL A 574 19.33 13.56 -24.51
C VAL A 574 18.21 14.08 -23.60
N LEU A 575 17.99 15.39 -23.56
CA LEU A 575 16.88 15.96 -22.79
C LEU A 575 15.52 15.47 -23.31
N ARG A 576 15.34 15.38 -24.64
CA ARG A 576 14.11 14.81 -25.23
C ARG A 576 13.91 13.34 -24.89
N ALA A 577 14.98 12.56 -24.87
CA ALA A 577 14.90 11.17 -24.42
C ALA A 577 14.50 11.07 -22.93
N ALA A 578 14.97 11.98 -22.08
CA ALA A 578 14.55 12.05 -20.68
C ALA A 578 13.05 12.35 -20.56
N GLU A 579 12.55 13.33 -21.31
CA GLU A 579 11.14 13.69 -21.36
C GLU A 579 10.26 12.51 -21.80
N ASP A 580 10.65 11.79 -22.85
CA ASP A 580 9.92 10.61 -23.32
C ASP A 580 9.86 9.52 -22.25
N ALA A 581 10.97 9.26 -21.56
CA ALA A 581 11.00 8.30 -20.46
C ALA A 581 10.07 8.69 -19.30
N TYR A 582 10.09 9.96 -18.88
CA TYR A 582 9.18 10.45 -17.83
C TYR A 582 7.71 10.41 -18.26
N ARG A 583 7.41 10.79 -19.51
CA ARG A 583 6.05 10.77 -20.08
C ARG A 583 5.48 9.36 -20.12
N GLU A 584 6.28 8.38 -20.53
CA GLU A 584 5.89 6.98 -20.54
C GLU A 584 5.71 6.41 -19.13
N ALA A 585 6.60 6.76 -18.20
CA ALA A 585 6.44 6.42 -16.78
C ALA A 585 5.13 7.00 -16.21
N ALA A 586 4.80 8.27 -16.48
CA ALA A 586 3.55 8.89 -16.06
C ALA A 586 2.30 8.18 -16.62
N GLY A 587 2.39 7.66 -17.85
CA GLY A 587 1.34 6.89 -18.53
C GLY A 587 1.19 5.44 -18.03
N THR A 588 2.16 4.92 -17.28
CA THR A 588 2.19 3.52 -16.83
C THR A 588 1.19 3.29 -15.70
N LYS A 589 0.00 2.74 -16.02
CA LYS A 589 -1.10 2.54 -15.05
C LYS A 589 -0.76 1.61 -13.87
N ALA A 590 0.20 0.70 -14.06
CA ALA A 590 0.66 -0.20 -13.01
C ALA A 590 1.49 0.50 -11.92
N LEU A 591 2.00 1.72 -12.17
CA LEU A 591 2.70 2.49 -11.15
C LEU A 591 1.74 3.09 -10.13
N PRO A 592 2.17 3.25 -8.86
CA PRO A 592 1.46 4.06 -7.88
C PRO A 592 1.12 5.45 -8.44
N ALA A 593 -0.10 5.92 -8.20
CA ALA A 593 -0.56 7.20 -8.74
C ALA A 593 0.35 8.37 -8.32
N TYR A 594 0.87 8.35 -7.09
CA TYR A 594 1.85 9.33 -6.63
C TYR A 594 3.15 9.30 -7.45
N THR A 595 3.69 8.12 -7.75
CA THR A 595 4.88 7.98 -8.63
C THR A 595 4.60 8.52 -10.03
N ARG A 596 3.39 8.32 -10.54
CA ARG A 596 2.96 8.87 -11.84
C ARG A 596 2.83 10.39 -11.82
N VAL A 597 2.34 10.99 -10.71
CA VAL A 597 2.35 12.45 -10.51
C VAL A 597 3.77 12.99 -10.59
N LEU A 598 4.71 12.37 -9.86
CA LEU A 598 6.11 12.79 -9.89
C LEU A 598 6.74 12.63 -11.27
N ALA A 599 6.50 11.51 -11.96
CA ALA A 599 6.99 11.31 -13.32
C ALA A 599 6.42 12.37 -14.29
N ALA A 600 5.14 12.71 -14.19
CA ALA A 600 4.51 13.74 -15.00
C ALA A 600 5.08 15.14 -14.70
N TRP A 601 5.38 15.41 -13.43
CA TRP A 601 6.04 16.63 -13.00
C TRP A 601 7.49 16.72 -13.54
N ASP A 602 8.26 15.64 -13.42
CA ASP A 602 9.63 15.53 -13.95
C ASP A 602 9.66 15.68 -15.49
N TRP A 603 8.66 15.11 -16.21
CA TRP A 603 8.45 15.35 -17.65
C TRP A 603 8.24 16.83 -17.94
N GLY A 604 7.34 17.49 -17.19
CA GLY A 604 7.08 18.91 -17.32
C GLY A 604 8.33 19.76 -17.08
N ALA A 605 9.10 19.42 -16.04
CA ALA A 605 10.33 20.12 -15.68
C ALA A 605 11.45 19.95 -16.72
N ALA A 606 11.62 18.75 -17.27
CA ALA A 606 12.58 18.48 -18.34
C ALA A 606 12.23 19.28 -19.60
N ALA A 607 10.95 19.31 -20.00
CA ALA A 607 10.50 20.12 -21.12
C ALA A 607 10.68 21.63 -20.89
N ALA A 608 10.46 22.11 -19.65
CA ALA A 608 10.68 23.49 -19.27
C ALA A 608 12.17 23.88 -19.33
N ALA A 609 13.09 22.98 -18.95
CA ALA A 609 14.54 23.20 -19.09
C ALA A 609 14.95 23.39 -20.57
N GLY A 610 14.26 22.72 -21.49
CA GLY A 610 14.40 22.92 -22.94
C GLY A 610 13.62 24.12 -23.51
N LEU A 611 12.98 24.94 -22.67
CA LEU A 611 12.10 26.07 -23.03
C LEU A 611 10.90 25.68 -23.91
N ARG A 612 10.46 24.41 -23.86
CA ARG A 612 9.33 23.89 -24.64
C ARG A 612 8.05 23.96 -23.82
N TRP A 613 7.56 25.18 -23.65
CA TRP A 613 6.47 25.51 -22.71
C TRP A 613 5.15 24.78 -22.97
N GLU A 614 4.79 24.49 -24.22
CA GLU A 614 3.58 23.70 -24.51
C GLU A 614 3.69 22.26 -24.01
N GLU A 615 4.86 21.64 -24.18
CA GLU A 615 5.08 20.27 -23.71
C GLU A 615 5.25 20.24 -22.19
N ALA A 616 5.94 21.25 -21.62
CA ALA A 616 6.03 21.43 -20.18
C ALA A 616 4.65 21.55 -19.54
N LEU A 617 3.75 22.33 -20.16
CA LEU A 617 2.37 22.46 -19.71
C LEU A 617 1.64 21.12 -19.68
N ARG A 618 1.75 20.29 -20.74
CA ARG A 618 1.10 18.97 -20.79
C ARG A 618 1.55 18.05 -19.65
N GLY A 619 2.85 18.05 -19.32
CA GLY A 619 3.36 17.26 -18.19
C GLY A 619 2.79 17.70 -16.85
N HIS A 620 2.76 19.02 -16.60
CA HIS A 620 2.17 19.55 -15.38
C HIS A 620 0.64 19.35 -15.30
N GLU A 621 -0.07 19.44 -16.43
CA GLU A 621 -1.51 19.11 -16.50
C GLU A 621 -1.75 17.64 -16.13
N ALA A 622 -0.98 16.72 -16.71
CA ALA A 622 -1.06 15.29 -16.38
C ALA A 622 -0.77 15.02 -14.89
N ALA A 623 0.16 15.75 -14.29
CA ALA A 623 0.45 15.66 -12.85
C ALA A 623 -0.75 16.13 -12.00
N LEU A 624 -1.35 17.29 -12.33
CA LEU A 624 -2.51 17.84 -11.64
C LEU A 624 -3.79 16.99 -11.81
N GLU A 625 -3.96 16.31 -12.94
CA GLU A 625 -5.07 15.37 -13.18
C GLU A 625 -5.02 14.14 -12.26
N LEU A 626 -3.82 13.72 -11.87
CA LEU A 626 -3.60 12.57 -10.98
C LEU A 626 -3.61 12.95 -9.49
N LEU A 627 -3.49 14.23 -9.17
CA LEU A 627 -3.40 14.76 -7.80
C LEU A 627 -4.59 14.46 -6.88
N PRO A 628 -5.86 14.34 -7.35
CA PRO A 628 -6.98 13.94 -6.49
C PRO A 628 -6.77 12.60 -5.76
N PHE A 629 -5.83 11.76 -6.22
CA PHE A 629 -5.42 10.54 -5.53
C PHE A 629 -4.78 10.82 -4.16
N ALA A 630 -3.95 11.87 -4.03
CA ALA A 630 -3.35 12.27 -2.76
C ALA A 630 -4.39 12.75 -1.72
N ALA A 631 -5.59 13.10 -2.18
CA ALA A 631 -6.74 13.46 -1.36
C ALA A 631 -7.78 12.33 -1.27
N SER A 632 -7.41 11.07 -1.54
CA SER A 632 -8.32 9.92 -1.55
C SER A 632 -8.94 9.67 -0.18
N GLY A 633 -10.22 9.27 -0.15
CA GLY A 633 -10.89 8.83 1.08
C GLY A 633 -10.33 7.52 1.66
N ARG A 634 -9.44 6.84 0.92
CA ARG A 634 -8.68 5.67 1.39
C ARG A 634 -7.63 6.04 2.43
N LEU A 635 -7.21 7.31 2.46
CA LEU A 635 -6.19 7.83 3.36
C LEU A 635 -6.80 8.47 4.60
N ALA A 636 -6.11 8.33 5.73
CA ALA A 636 -6.36 9.18 6.88
C ALA A 636 -6.01 10.64 6.53
N ARG A 637 -6.65 11.60 7.19
CA ARG A 637 -6.45 13.03 6.89
C ARG A 637 -5.00 13.49 6.96
N ARG A 638 -4.25 12.96 7.93
CA ARG A 638 -2.83 13.24 8.09
C ARG A 638 -1.98 12.71 6.92
N ASP A 639 -2.34 11.56 6.37
CA ASP A 639 -1.66 11.00 5.20
C ASP A 639 -2.02 11.78 3.92
N GLN A 640 -3.26 12.27 3.79
CA GLN A 640 -3.64 13.19 2.70
C GLN A 640 -2.81 14.47 2.74
N GLU A 641 -2.66 15.06 3.92
CA GLU A 641 -1.85 16.26 4.16
C GLU A 641 -0.36 16.00 3.86
N ARG A 642 0.20 14.86 4.29
CA ARG A 642 1.57 14.46 3.92
C ARG A 642 1.72 14.26 2.40
N GLY A 643 0.75 13.66 1.72
CA GLY A 643 0.78 13.47 0.28
C GLY A 643 0.83 14.80 -0.48
N LEU A 644 0.01 15.78 -0.06
CA LEU A 644 -0.06 17.11 -0.68
C LEU A 644 1.18 17.98 -0.38
N SER A 645 1.77 17.86 0.81
CA SER A 645 2.98 18.62 1.15
C SER A 645 4.18 18.28 0.24
N ARG A 646 4.24 17.03 -0.25
CA ARG A 646 5.31 16.55 -1.14
C ARG A 646 5.19 17.06 -2.59
N VAL A 647 4.02 17.58 -2.99
CA VAL A 647 3.77 18.16 -4.32
C VAL A 647 3.65 19.69 -4.28
N ARG A 648 4.17 20.30 -3.21
CA ARG A 648 4.26 21.75 -3.04
C ARG A 648 4.88 22.42 -4.26
N GLY A 649 4.24 23.47 -4.77
CA GLY A 649 4.74 24.25 -5.91
C GLY A 649 4.31 23.73 -7.29
N LEU A 650 3.79 22.50 -7.41
CA LEU A 650 3.31 21.95 -8.67
C LEU A 650 2.30 22.86 -9.37
N ALA A 651 1.34 23.40 -8.63
CA ALA A 651 0.32 24.31 -9.17
C ALA A 651 0.92 25.63 -9.70
N ALA A 652 1.93 26.17 -9.00
CA ALA A 652 2.61 27.40 -9.39
C ALA A 652 3.46 27.20 -10.65
N GLU A 653 4.13 26.05 -10.77
CA GLU A 653 4.90 25.68 -11.97
C GLU A 653 3.99 25.39 -13.16
N ALA A 654 2.86 24.70 -12.96
CA ALA A 654 1.84 24.49 -13.99
C ALA A 654 1.29 25.84 -14.51
N ALA A 655 0.98 26.77 -13.61
CA ALA A 655 0.54 28.11 -13.96
C ALA A 655 1.62 28.88 -14.74
N ALA A 656 2.87 28.83 -14.29
CA ALA A 656 4.00 29.44 -14.99
C ALA A 656 4.19 28.90 -16.41
N CYS A 657 4.10 27.58 -16.60
CA CYS A 657 4.15 26.94 -17.91
C CYS A 657 2.99 27.40 -18.81
N ALA A 658 1.78 27.46 -18.27
CA ALA A 658 0.61 27.95 -19.01
C ALA A 658 0.79 29.41 -19.46
N VAL A 659 1.29 30.29 -18.59
CA VAL A 659 1.56 31.69 -18.95
C VAL A 659 2.68 31.79 -19.99
N ASN A 660 3.76 31.03 -19.88
CA ASN A 660 4.81 30.99 -20.89
C ASN A 660 4.34 30.42 -22.24
N ALA A 661 3.33 29.55 -22.24
CA ALA A 661 2.65 29.07 -23.43
C ALA A 661 1.56 30.05 -23.95
N GLY A 662 1.41 31.23 -23.35
CA GLY A 662 0.45 32.24 -23.77
C GLY A 662 -1.01 31.96 -23.38
N ARG A 663 -1.25 31.19 -22.31
CA ARG A 663 -2.59 30.76 -21.84
C ARG A 663 -2.86 31.17 -20.38
N PRO A 664 -2.98 32.47 -20.06
CA PRO A 664 -3.19 32.93 -18.68
C PRO A 664 -4.53 32.51 -18.07
N GLU A 665 -5.58 32.32 -18.85
CA GLU A 665 -6.89 31.81 -18.39
C GLU A 665 -6.76 30.37 -17.88
N ARG A 666 -6.04 29.54 -18.64
CA ARG A 666 -5.74 28.17 -18.24
C ARG A 666 -4.90 28.12 -16.96
N ALA A 667 -3.98 29.06 -16.79
CA ALA A 667 -3.18 29.17 -15.56
C ALA A 667 -4.05 29.38 -14.31
N VAL A 668 -5.14 30.14 -14.40
CA VAL A 668 -6.12 30.29 -13.30
C VAL A 668 -6.77 28.95 -12.97
N ALA A 669 -7.23 28.20 -13.99
CA ALA A 669 -7.84 26.90 -13.78
C ALA A 669 -6.87 25.89 -13.12
N LEU A 670 -5.59 25.92 -13.50
CA LEU A 670 -4.57 25.03 -12.92
C LEU A 670 -4.25 25.37 -11.47
N LEU A 671 -4.19 26.66 -11.10
CA LEU A 671 -4.07 27.09 -9.71
C LEU A 671 -5.27 26.63 -8.87
N GLU A 672 -6.49 26.74 -9.41
CA GLU A 672 -7.71 26.29 -8.74
C GLU A 672 -7.80 24.77 -8.60
N GLN A 673 -7.17 24.02 -9.51
CA GLN A 673 -7.10 22.55 -9.44
C GLN A 673 -6.06 22.07 -8.43
N GLY A 674 -4.91 22.74 -8.34
CA GLY A 674 -3.78 22.32 -7.52
C GLY A 674 -3.67 22.96 -6.14
N ARG A 675 -4.53 23.92 -5.78
CA ARG A 675 -4.53 24.61 -4.48
C ARG A 675 -5.83 24.39 -3.71
N GLY A 676 -5.72 24.35 -2.38
CA GLY A 676 -6.85 24.16 -1.49
C GLY A 676 -7.66 22.91 -1.85
N VAL A 677 -7.01 21.83 -2.26
CA VAL A 677 -7.65 20.62 -2.81
C VAL A 677 -8.60 20.02 -1.78
N LEU A 678 -8.16 19.94 -0.52
CA LEU A 678 -8.96 19.38 0.57
C LEU A 678 -10.14 20.29 0.93
N LEU A 679 -9.92 21.60 0.95
CA LEU A 679 -10.95 22.61 1.23
C LEU A 679 -12.02 22.63 0.13
N SER A 680 -11.57 22.68 -1.12
CA SER A 680 -12.38 22.70 -2.34
C SER A 680 -13.26 21.45 -2.45
N ARG A 681 -12.71 20.26 -2.17
CA ARG A 681 -13.47 19.00 -2.15
C ARG A 681 -14.57 18.99 -1.08
N ALA A 682 -14.26 19.50 0.11
CA ALA A 682 -15.24 19.59 1.19
C ALA A 682 -16.39 20.56 0.83
N MET A 683 -16.09 21.68 0.16
CA MET A 683 -17.08 22.64 -0.32
C MET A 683 -17.97 22.06 -1.43
N ASP A 684 -17.39 21.42 -2.45
CA ASP A 684 -18.16 20.78 -3.54
C ASP A 684 -19.09 19.70 -3.02
N THR A 685 -18.61 18.94 -2.03
CA THR A 685 -19.42 17.91 -1.39
C THR A 685 -20.67 18.53 -0.77
N ARG A 686 -20.54 19.68 -0.11
CA ARG A 686 -21.67 20.36 0.54
C ARG A 686 -22.64 20.97 -0.47
N ASP A 687 -22.10 21.67 -1.47
CA ASP A 687 -22.91 22.28 -2.54
C ASP A 687 -23.63 21.23 -3.39
N GLY A 688 -22.91 20.22 -3.85
CA GLY A 688 -23.45 19.10 -4.62
C GLY A 688 -24.48 18.29 -3.84
N LEU A 689 -24.26 18.04 -2.54
CA LEU A 689 -25.20 17.28 -1.71
C LEU A 689 -26.53 18.02 -1.51
N GLY A 690 -26.52 19.35 -1.43
CA GLY A 690 -27.75 20.15 -1.40
C GLY A 690 -28.61 19.94 -2.64
N ARG A 691 -27.99 20.02 -3.83
CA ARG A 691 -28.65 19.70 -5.12
C ARG A 691 -29.14 18.24 -5.16
N LEU A 692 -28.28 17.32 -4.72
CA LEU A 692 -28.55 15.88 -4.77
C LEU A 692 -29.72 15.47 -3.88
N ARG A 693 -29.83 16.03 -2.67
CA ARG A 693 -30.98 15.77 -1.77
C ARG A 693 -32.31 16.19 -2.39
N GLY A 694 -32.31 17.28 -3.17
CA GLY A 694 -33.51 17.78 -3.83
C GLY A 694 -34.00 16.90 -5.00
N ALA A 695 -33.07 16.30 -5.75
CA ALA A 695 -33.39 15.53 -6.96
C ALA A 695 -33.34 14.00 -6.78
N HIS A 696 -32.41 13.49 -5.98
CA HIS A 696 -32.14 12.06 -5.76
C HIS A 696 -31.86 11.77 -4.27
N PRO A 697 -32.90 11.80 -3.40
CA PRO A 697 -32.73 11.65 -1.95
C PRO A 697 -32.05 10.33 -1.55
N ASP A 698 -32.39 9.20 -2.19
CA ASP A 698 -31.79 7.89 -1.88
C ASP A 698 -30.27 7.86 -2.13
N LEU A 699 -29.81 8.48 -3.23
CA LEU A 699 -28.37 8.59 -3.53
C LEU A 699 -27.68 9.52 -2.53
N ALA A 700 -28.34 10.60 -2.13
CA ALA A 700 -27.83 11.51 -1.12
C ALA A 700 -27.70 10.83 0.26
N GLU A 701 -28.68 10.04 0.68
CA GLU A 701 -28.64 9.29 1.94
C GLU A 701 -27.54 8.24 1.95
N LEU A 702 -27.38 7.46 0.87
CA LEU A 702 -26.28 6.52 0.72
C LEU A 702 -24.92 7.21 0.77
N PHE A 703 -24.79 8.37 0.11
CA PHE A 703 -23.55 9.14 0.08
C PHE A 703 -23.18 9.66 1.47
N VAL A 704 -24.17 10.21 2.19
CA VAL A 704 -24.00 10.66 3.58
C VAL A 704 -23.63 9.48 4.48
N ALA A 705 -24.30 8.33 4.38
CA ALA A 705 -24.04 7.18 5.23
C ALA A 705 -22.61 6.62 5.07
N VAL A 706 -22.10 6.54 3.83
CA VAL A 706 -20.72 6.09 3.58
C VAL A 706 -19.71 7.12 4.11
N ARG A 707 -19.94 8.42 3.86
CA ARG A 707 -19.08 9.50 4.36
C ARG A 707 -19.04 9.54 5.88
N ASP A 708 -20.20 9.53 6.55
CA ASP A 708 -20.29 9.59 8.00
C ASP A 708 -19.58 8.38 8.67
N ARG A 709 -19.55 7.23 7.99
CA ARG A 709 -18.80 6.06 8.45
C ARG A 709 -17.28 6.22 8.28
N LEU A 710 -16.82 6.80 7.16
CA LEU A 710 -15.41 7.18 6.97
C LEU A 710 -14.98 8.20 8.03
N ASP A 711 -15.81 9.20 8.29
CA ASP A 711 -15.55 10.24 9.30
C ASP A 711 -15.47 9.66 10.72
N ALA A 712 -16.31 8.64 11.02
CA ALA A 712 -16.28 7.94 12.30
C ALA A 712 -15.00 7.13 12.50
N LEU A 713 -14.48 6.47 11.46
CA LEU A 713 -13.18 5.79 11.52
C LEU A 713 -12.06 6.79 11.80
N GLU A 714 -12.04 7.91 11.08
CA GLU A 714 -11.02 8.95 11.26
C GLU A 714 -11.01 9.51 12.71
N ALA A 715 -12.19 9.63 13.34
CA ALA A 715 -12.29 10.06 14.73
C ALA A 715 -11.68 9.03 15.72
N VAL A 716 -11.85 7.74 15.44
CA VAL A 716 -11.23 6.65 16.21
C VAL A 716 -9.71 6.67 16.02
N ASP A 717 -9.23 6.81 14.78
CA ASP A 717 -7.80 6.83 14.48
C ASP A 717 -7.08 7.99 15.17
N ALA A 718 -7.70 9.17 15.19
CA ALA A 718 -7.17 10.34 15.88
C ALA A 718 -7.08 10.12 17.40
N ALA A 719 -8.09 9.47 18.00
CA ALA A 719 -8.10 9.15 19.42
C ALA A 719 -7.05 8.09 19.79
N ASP A 720 -6.92 7.04 18.98
CA ASP A 720 -5.95 5.95 19.22
C ASP A 720 -4.52 6.40 18.96
N THR A 721 -4.29 7.28 17.97
CA THR A 721 -2.99 7.95 17.76
C THR A 721 -2.59 8.78 18.97
N ALA A 722 -3.52 9.55 19.55
CA ALA A 722 -3.27 10.34 20.76
C ALA A 722 -2.97 9.46 21.99
N LEU A 723 -3.46 8.21 22.01
CA LEU A 723 -3.24 7.22 23.06
C LEU A 723 -2.07 6.27 22.78
N GLY A 724 -1.40 6.38 21.62
CA GLY A 724 -0.31 5.49 21.21
C GLY A 724 -0.73 4.03 21.02
N ARG A 725 -2.01 3.76 20.74
CA ARG A 725 -2.54 2.39 20.53
C ARG A 725 -2.44 1.97 19.07
N LEU A 726 -2.21 0.69 18.84
CA LEU A 726 -2.12 0.10 17.49
C LEU A 726 -3.51 -0.25 16.96
N LEU A 727 -3.80 0.17 15.72
CA LEU A 727 -5.05 -0.08 15.00
C LEU A 727 -4.85 -1.26 14.04
N ASP A 728 -5.44 -2.43 14.33
CA ASP A 728 -5.30 -3.60 13.44
C ASP A 728 -6.49 -3.75 12.45
N ALA A 729 -7.52 -2.89 12.48
CA ALA A 729 -8.74 -3.07 11.65
C ALA A 729 -9.36 -1.81 11.00
N SER A 730 -8.96 -0.58 11.36
CA SER A 730 -9.59 0.64 10.82
C SER A 730 -9.17 0.94 9.38
N ALA A 731 -7.91 0.67 9.01
CA ALA A 731 -7.40 0.88 7.66
C ALA A 731 -8.17 0.07 6.61
N ASP A 732 -8.40 -1.23 6.85
CA ASP A 732 -9.15 -2.09 5.93
C ASP A 732 -10.58 -1.60 5.66
N GLU A 733 -11.31 -1.23 6.72
CA GLU A 733 -12.66 -0.70 6.57
C GLU A 733 -12.64 0.67 5.85
N ARG A 734 -11.60 1.49 6.05
CA ARG A 734 -11.41 2.75 5.32
C ARG A 734 -11.23 2.52 3.82
N HIS A 735 -10.34 1.61 3.42
CA HIS A 735 -10.16 1.23 2.01
C HIS A 735 -11.46 0.72 1.39
N ARG A 736 -12.19 -0.16 2.10
CA ARG A 736 -13.49 -0.69 1.66
C ARG A 736 -14.55 0.41 1.48
N LEU A 737 -14.71 1.31 2.44
CA LEU A 737 -15.69 2.40 2.37
C LEU A 737 -15.33 3.43 1.30
N ALA A 738 -14.05 3.72 1.11
CA ALA A 738 -13.59 4.64 0.08
C ALA A 738 -13.83 4.09 -1.34
N SER A 739 -13.57 2.79 -1.59
CA SER A 739 -13.94 2.13 -2.84
C SER A 739 -15.45 2.22 -3.11
N ARG A 740 -16.26 2.00 -2.07
CA ARG A 740 -17.73 2.17 -2.17
C ARG A 740 -18.14 3.61 -2.46
N LEU A 741 -17.43 4.60 -1.91
CA LEU A 741 -17.67 6.02 -2.18
C LEU A 741 -17.33 6.38 -3.63
N GLU A 742 -16.23 5.85 -4.18
CA GLU A 742 -15.82 6.02 -5.58
C GLU A 742 -16.88 5.48 -6.55
N GLU A 743 -17.37 4.26 -6.32
CA GLU A 743 -18.48 3.66 -7.08
C GLU A 743 -19.76 4.51 -7.00
N LEU A 744 -20.08 5.03 -5.81
CA LEU A 744 -21.26 5.83 -5.60
C LEU A 744 -21.16 7.20 -6.31
N VAL A 745 -19.99 7.84 -6.28
CA VAL A 745 -19.75 9.10 -7.03
C VAL A 745 -19.88 8.87 -8.53
N ALA A 746 -19.37 7.76 -9.06
CA ALA A 746 -19.55 7.41 -10.47
C ALA A 746 -21.04 7.29 -10.83
N ARG A 747 -21.82 6.57 -10.00
CA ARG A 747 -23.28 6.45 -10.16
C ARG A 747 -24.01 7.79 -10.05
N ILE A 748 -23.58 8.70 -9.17
CA ILE A 748 -24.17 10.04 -9.06
C ILE A 748 -23.89 10.85 -10.33
N ARG A 749 -22.69 10.76 -10.91
CA ARG A 749 -22.34 11.48 -12.15
C ARG A 749 -23.10 11.01 -13.38
N GLU A 750 -23.59 9.77 -13.37
CA GLU A 750 -24.48 9.25 -14.42
C GLU A 750 -25.92 9.82 -14.32
N ALA A 751 -26.30 10.43 -13.20
CA ALA A 751 -27.63 11.01 -13.01
C ALA A 751 -27.80 12.34 -13.78
N PRO A 752 -28.97 12.61 -14.39
CA PRO A 752 -29.21 13.84 -15.15
C PRO A 752 -28.99 15.10 -14.30
N GLY A 753 -28.12 16.00 -14.78
CA GLY A 753 -27.79 17.26 -14.08
C GLY A 753 -26.72 17.16 -12.99
N PHE A 754 -26.08 15.99 -12.84
CA PHE A 754 -25.02 15.74 -11.85
C PHE A 754 -23.68 15.30 -12.46
N GLY A 755 -23.49 15.43 -13.78
CA GLY A 755 -22.20 15.12 -14.43
C GLY A 755 -21.01 15.93 -13.89
N ASP A 756 -21.29 17.08 -13.25
CA ASP A 756 -20.35 17.96 -12.57
C ASP A 756 -20.17 17.65 -11.07
N PHE A 757 -20.80 16.62 -10.53
CA PHE A 757 -20.75 16.32 -9.09
C PHE A 757 -19.31 16.04 -8.64
N LEU A 758 -18.79 16.86 -7.72
CA LEU A 758 -17.39 16.87 -7.27
C LEU A 758 -16.36 17.11 -8.40
N ALA A 759 -16.75 17.73 -9.50
CA ALA A 759 -15.84 18.09 -10.60
C ALA A 759 -15.26 19.51 -10.39
N ALA A 760 -14.09 19.77 -11.00
CA ALA A 760 -13.54 21.11 -11.02
C ALA A 760 -14.47 22.08 -11.81
N PRO A 761 -14.63 23.34 -11.36
CA PRO A 761 -15.40 24.34 -12.10
C PRO A 761 -14.71 24.69 -13.42
N ASP A 762 -15.52 25.04 -14.43
CA ASP A 762 -15.00 25.56 -15.69
C ASP A 762 -14.55 27.03 -15.58
N GLU A 763 -13.82 27.50 -16.60
CA GLU A 763 -13.26 28.87 -16.65
C GLU A 763 -14.35 29.97 -16.60
N ARG A 764 -15.56 29.68 -17.08
CA ARG A 764 -16.69 30.61 -17.06
C ARG A 764 -17.23 30.77 -15.64
N ALA A 765 -17.40 29.67 -14.91
CA ALA A 765 -17.82 29.66 -13.52
C ALA A 765 -16.80 30.37 -12.61
N LEU A 766 -15.51 30.27 -12.92
CA LEU A 766 -14.46 31.02 -12.23
C LEU A 766 -14.58 32.52 -12.49
N SER A 767 -14.72 32.94 -13.76
CA SER A 767 -14.83 34.36 -14.14
C SER A 767 -16.04 35.07 -13.52
N ALA A 768 -17.17 34.37 -13.35
CA ALA A 768 -18.36 34.91 -12.66
C ALA A 768 -18.06 35.33 -11.19
N CYS A 769 -17.03 34.74 -10.57
CA CYS A 769 -16.59 35.12 -9.23
C CYS A 769 -15.84 36.47 -9.19
N ALA A 770 -15.64 37.15 -10.31
CA ALA A 770 -15.05 38.49 -10.33
C ALA A 770 -16.09 39.62 -10.49
N GLU A 771 -17.39 39.33 -10.51
CA GLU A 771 -18.47 40.32 -10.67
C GLU A 771 -18.49 41.39 -9.56
N GLU A 772 -18.24 41.00 -8.31
CA GLU A 772 -18.19 41.93 -7.16
C GLU A 772 -16.82 42.61 -6.99
N GLY A 773 -15.88 42.34 -7.89
CA GLY A 773 -14.56 42.97 -8.00
C GLY A 773 -13.43 41.96 -8.25
N PRO A 774 -12.22 42.44 -8.55
CA PRO A 774 -11.11 41.62 -9.03
C PRO A 774 -10.58 40.66 -7.97
N VAL A 775 -10.24 39.44 -8.41
CA VAL A 775 -9.58 38.42 -7.58
C VAL A 775 -8.15 38.24 -8.09
N VAL A 776 -7.16 38.47 -7.23
CA VAL A 776 -5.74 38.39 -7.57
C VAL A 776 -5.18 37.05 -7.11
N LEU A 777 -4.93 36.15 -8.06
CA LEU A 777 -4.21 34.90 -7.80
C LEU A 777 -2.71 35.16 -8.01
N ALA A 778 -1.96 35.26 -6.91
CA ALA A 778 -0.53 35.51 -6.95
C ALA A 778 0.26 34.24 -6.67
N TYR A 779 1.23 33.91 -7.52
CA TYR A 779 2.09 32.75 -7.36
C TYR A 779 3.55 33.08 -7.68
N CYS A 780 4.46 32.28 -7.15
CA CYS A 780 5.88 32.32 -7.48
C CYS A 780 6.39 30.91 -7.79
N SER A 781 7.16 30.76 -8.87
CA SER A 781 7.78 29.50 -9.29
C SER A 781 9.22 29.71 -9.71
N GLY A 782 9.96 28.62 -9.94
CA GLY A 782 11.32 28.67 -10.50
C GLY A 782 11.40 29.24 -11.92
N TYR A 783 10.29 29.20 -12.68
CA TYR A 783 10.25 29.68 -14.08
C TYR A 783 9.89 31.16 -14.19
N ARG A 784 8.91 31.60 -13.40
CA ARG A 784 8.42 32.98 -13.32
C ARG A 784 7.50 33.18 -12.12
N SER A 785 7.26 34.44 -11.76
CA SER A 785 6.33 34.82 -10.70
C SER A 785 5.38 35.88 -11.25
N ASP A 786 4.10 35.74 -10.98
CA ASP A 786 3.04 36.55 -11.59
C ASP A 786 1.84 36.72 -10.65
N ALA A 787 1.05 37.74 -10.94
CA ALA A 787 -0.30 37.89 -10.44
C ALA A 787 -1.29 37.79 -11.60
N LEU A 788 -2.16 36.78 -11.56
CA LEU A 788 -3.29 36.59 -12.46
C LEU A 788 -4.50 37.28 -11.86
N VAL A 789 -4.89 38.40 -12.42
CA VAL A 789 -6.01 39.21 -11.93
C VAL A 789 -7.27 38.83 -12.69
N LEU A 790 -8.12 38.03 -12.06
CA LEU A 790 -9.40 37.60 -12.60
C LEU A 790 -10.41 38.76 -12.55
N ARG A 791 -11.00 39.07 -13.70
CA ARG A 791 -12.01 40.11 -13.91
C ARG A 791 -13.20 39.51 -14.65
N ALA A 792 -14.34 40.22 -14.63
CA ALA A 792 -15.54 39.79 -15.35
C ALA A 792 -15.33 39.71 -16.88
N ASP A 793 -14.36 40.47 -17.43
CA ASP A 793 -14.05 40.55 -18.85
C ASP A 793 -12.84 39.70 -19.30
N GLY A 794 -12.16 39.01 -18.36
CA GLY A 794 -11.00 38.16 -18.65
C GLY A 794 -9.94 38.17 -17.55
N VAL A 795 -8.74 37.68 -17.89
CA VAL A 795 -7.60 37.60 -16.96
C VAL A 795 -6.54 38.64 -17.33
N LEU A 796 -6.23 39.54 -16.40
CA LEU A 796 -5.10 40.47 -16.54
C LEU A 796 -3.84 39.84 -15.91
N LEU A 797 -2.83 39.58 -16.74
CA LEU A 797 -1.53 39.10 -16.30
C LEU A 797 -0.64 40.27 -15.85
N VAL A 798 -0.13 40.21 -14.62
CA VAL A 798 0.83 41.16 -14.06
C VAL A 798 2.13 40.43 -13.68
N PRO A 799 3.23 40.60 -14.44
CA PRO A 799 4.51 39.98 -14.10
C PRO A 799 5.13 40.54 -12.82
N LEU A 800 5.68 39.66 -11.97
CA LEU A 800 6.33 39.98 -10.69
C LEU A 800 7.81 39.53 -10.67
N PRO A 801 8.68 40.09 -11.53
CA PRO A 801 10.02 39.55 -11.80
C PRO A 801 10.98 39.57 -10.59
N ARG A 802 10.68 40.36 -9.55
CA ARG A 802 11.49 40.44 -8.32
C ARG A 802 10.93 39.59 -7.17
N ALA A 803 9.78 38.95 -7.36
CA ALA A 803 9.12 38.10 -6.37
C ALA A 803 9.41 36.61 -6.59
N ALA A 804 10.67 36.26 -6.89
CA ALA A 804 11.09 34.87 -7.02
C ALA A 804 10.90 34.10 -5.69
N PRO A 805 10.69 32.77 -5.71
CA PRO A 805 10.40 31.98 -4.50
C PRO A 805 11.40 32.21 -3.36
N GLN A 806 12.70 32.26 -3.67
CA GLN A 806 13.75 32.53 -2.69
C GLN A 806 13.60 33.93 -2.07
N ALA A 807 13.41 34.97 -2.88
CA ALA A 807 13.30 36.33 -2.40
C ALA A 807 12.05 36.53 -1.52
N VAL A 808 10.91 35.93 -1.90
CA VAL A 808 9.70 35.94 -1.08
C VAL A 808 9.93 35.20 0.24
N GLY A 809 10.55 34.02 0.19
CA GLY A 809 10.89 33.23 1.38
C GLY A 809 11.79 33.99 2.35
N GLU A 810 12.83 34.67 1.86
CA GLU A 810 13.71 35.52 2.67
C GLU A 810 12.93 36.64 3.40
N GLN A 811 11.96 37.27 2.73
CA GLN A 811 11.14 38.31 3.35
C GLN A 811 10.14 37.75 4.37
N ALA A 812 9.54 36.58 4.10
CA ALA A 812 8.70 35.88 5.06
C ALA A 812 9.48 35.51 6.33
N ASP A 813 10.71 35.01 6.19
CA ASP A 813 11.59 34.70 7.31
C ASP A 813 12.06 35.94 8.08
N ARG A 814 12.31 37.05 7.37
CA ARG A 814 12.62 38.34 8.01
C ARG A 814 11.42 38.84 8.82
N LEU A 815 10.21 38.78 8.26
CA LEU A 815 8.98 39.17 8.95
C LEU A 815 8.77 38.33 10.21
N ARG A 816 8.85 37.00 10.09
CA ARG A 816 8.66 36.07 11.21
C ARG A 816 9.62 36.36 12.36
N ARG A 817 10.92 36.54 12.07
CA ARG A 817 11.93 36.89 13.09
C ARG A 817 11.64 38.25 13.73
N ALA A 818 11.30 39.25 12.93
CA ALA A 818 10.98 40.58 13.43
C ALA A 818 9.73 40.58 14.33
N LEU A 819 8.70 39.79 14.01
CA LEU A 819 7.50 39.68 14.85
C LEU A 819 7.79 39.08 16.23
N VAL A 820 8.70 38.10 16.31
CA VAL A 820 9.17 37.54 17.60
C VAL A 820 9.95 38.60 18.38
N ASP A 821 10.85 39.33 17.73
CA ASP A 821 11.64 40.38 18.36
C ASP A 821 10.80 41.59 18.82
N ALA A 822 9.67 41.88 18.15
CA ALA A 822 8.74 42.94 18.52
C ALA A 822 8.07 42.71 19.89
N MET A 823 8.07 41.46 20.40
CA MET A 823 7.56 41.15 21.73
C MET A 823 8.55 41.54 22.85
N ASP A 824 9.81 41.83 22.51
CA ASP A 824 10.84 42.26 23.46
C ASP A 824 11.00 43.80 23.41
N PRO A 825 10.69 44.53 24.50
CA PRO A 825 10.83 45.99 24.55
C PRO A 825 12.21 46.53 24.15
N ALA A 826 13.29 45.76 24.35
CA ALA A 826 14.64 46.18 23.99
C ALA A 826 14.89 46.15 22.47
N ARG A 827 14.23 45.23 21.76
CA ARG A 827 14.41 44.99 20.32
C ARG A 827 13.27 45.55 19.47
N ASP A 828 12.16 45.93 20.10
CA ASP A 828 10.93 46.41 19.45
C ASP A 828 11.16 47.46 18.35
N LYS A 829 11.90 48.55 18.63
CA LYS A 829 12.16 49.58 17.61
C LYS A 829 12.88 49.07 16.37
N ALA A 830 13.82 48.13 16.52
CA ALA A 830 14.51 47.53 15.39
C ALA A 830 13.57 46.59 14.62
N ALA A 831 12.82 45.76 15.35
CA ALA A 831 11.81 44.88 14.81
C ALA A 831 10.75 45.62 13.99
N GLN A 832 10.17 46.71 14.51
CA GLN A 832 9.17 47.52 13.77
C GLN A 832 9.72 48.08 12.46
N ARG A 833 11.00 48.49 12.43
CA ARG A 833 11.65 48.93 11.19
C ARG A 833 11.77 47.79 10.18
N THR A 834 12.18 46.60 10.63
CA THR A 834 12.24 45.42 9.76
C THR A 834 10.86 45.04 9.22
N VAL A 835 9.81 45.10 10.06
CA VAL A 835 8.43 44.88 9.58
C VAL A 835 8.05 45.91 8.52
N ALA A 836 8.33 47.20 8.75
CA ALA A 836 8.06 48.26 7.77
C ALA A 836 8.82 48.06 6.44
N GLU A 837 10.09 47.63 6.50
CA GLU A 837 10.89 47.29 5.31
C GLU A 837 10.30 46.13 4.51
N VAL A 838 9.81 45.07 5.19
CA VAL A 838 9.12 43.96 4.51
C VAL A 838 7.82 44.43 3.86
N LEU A 839 7.04 45.29 4.53
CA LEU A 839 5.81 45.87 3.97
C LEU A 839 6.10 46.73 2.72
N ALA A 840 7.18 47.52 2.75
CA ALA A 840 7.65 48.33 1.63
C ALA A 840 8.11 47.46 0.45
N TRP A 841 8.90 46.41 0.73
CA TRP A 841 9.34 45.46 -0.29
C TRP A 841 8.16 44.74 -0.95
N THR A 842 7.19 44.29 -0.14
CA THR A 842 5.98 43.62 -0.62
C THR A 842 5.17 44.56 -1.51
N TRP A 843 5.14 45.85 -1.18
CA TRP A 843 4.53 46.85 -2.04
C TRP A 843 5.24 47.01 -3.37
N ASP A 844 6.55 47.25 -3.36
CA ASP A 844 7.31 47.57 -4.56
C ASP A 844 7.40 46.40 -5.56
N HIS A 845 7.29 45.16 -5.07
CA HIS A 845 7.53 43.96 -5.88
C HIS A 845 6.32 43.04 -6.05
N VAL A 846 5.25 43.23 -5.30
CA VAL A 846 4.04 42.38 -5.38
C VAL A 846 2.79 43.24 -5.58
N THR A 847 2.37 44.00 -4.57
CA THR A 847 1.02 44.60 -4.59
C THR A 847 0.92 45.90 -5.39
N GLY A 848 1.98 46.73 -5.39
CA GLY A 848 2.05 47.97 -6.16
C GLY A 848 1.89 47.73 -7.67
N PRO A 849 2.68 46.82 -8.28
CA PRO A 849 2.52 46.44 -9.69
C PRO A 849 1.09 45.98 -10.04
N VAL A 850 0.45 45.20 -9.17
CA VAL A 850 -0.93 44.74 -9.36
C VAL A 850 -1.92 45.89 -9.35
N LEU A 851 -1.85 46.78 -8.37
CA LEU A 851 -2.75 47.92 -8.27
C LEU A 851 -2.53 48.92 -9.42
N ASP A 852 -1.29 49.14 -9.84
CA ASP A 852 -0.99 50.01 -10.97
C ASP A 852 -1.47 49.41 -12.30
N GLY A 853 -1.41 48.09 -12.46
CA GLY A 853 -1.97 47.35 -13.59
C GLY A 853 -3.50 47.38 -13.64
N LEU A 854 -4.16 47.42 -12.48
CA LEU A 854 -5.60 47.64 -12.34
C LEU A 854 -6.01 49.12 -12.54
N GLY A 855 -5.05 50.05 -12.72
CA GLY A 855 -5.32 51.49 -12.80
C GLY A 855 -5.70 52.14 -11.47
N LEU A 856 -5.54 51.43 -10.35
CA LEU A 856 -5.85 51.89 -9.00
C LEU A 856 -4.66 52.69 -8.46
N ARG A 857 -4.51 53.94 -8.94
CA ARG A 857 -3.34 54.81 -8.66
C ARG A 857 -3.58 55.93 -7.63
N GLY A 858 -4.83 56.30 -7.37
CA GLY A 858 -5.20 57.42 -6.49
C GLY A 858 -5.95 57.01 -5.22
N ALA A 859 -6.13 57.96 -4.31
CA ALA A 859 -7.12 57.86 -3.23
C ALA A 859 -8.55 57.98 -3.82
N ALA A 860 -9.55 57.44 -3.11
CA ALA A 860 -10.96 57.37 -3.52
C ALA A 860 -11.45 58.57 -4.35
N VAL A 861 -12.17 58.29 -5.45
CA VAL A 861 -12.86 59.33 -6.24
C VAL A 861 -13.84 60.05 -5.33
N ALA A 862 -13.86 61.39 -5.35
CA ALA A 862 -14.75 62.19 -4.51
C ALA A 862 -16.22 61.72 -4.67
N GLY A 863 -16.76 61.07 -3.63
CA GLY A 863 -18.13 60.55 -3.57
C GLY A 863 -18.30 59.03 -3.80
N GLY A 864 -17.27 58.30 -4.24
CA GLY A 864 -17.26 56.83 -4.35
C GLY A 864 -16.40 56.20 -3.25
N GLY A 865 -16.86 55.12 -2.61
CA GLY A 865 -16.05 54.35 -1.66
C GLY A 865 -14.79 53.75 -2.32
N LEU A 866 -13.84 53.27 -1.50
CA LEU A 866 -12.68 52.53 -2.03
C LEU A 866 -13.15 51.20 -2.68
N PRO A 867 -12.58 50.80 -3.83
CA PRO A 867 -12.95 49.56 -4.49
C PRO A 867 -12.56 48.32 -3.67
N ARG A 868 -13.33 47.23 -3.82
CA ARG A 868 -13.05 45.92 -3.22
C ARG A 868 -12.03 45.14 -4.07
N LEU A 869 -11.19 44.36 -3.41
CA LEU A 869 -10.22 43.46 -4.06
C LEU A 869 -9.98 42.23 -3.18
N TRP A 870 -9.86 41.05 -3.80
CA TRP A 870 -9.56 39.79 -3.09
C TRP A 870 -8.17 39.28 -3.45
N TRP A 871 -7.39 38.91 -2.43
CA TRP A 871 -6.08 38.28 -2.59
C TRP A 871 -6.20 36.76 -2.38
N SER A 872 -5.70 35.98 -3.34
CA SER A 872 -5.45 34.55 -3.21
C SER A 872 -3.96 34.26 -3.42
N PRO A 873 -3.12 34.50 -2.39
CA PRO A 873 -1.69 34.22 -2.47
C PRO A 873 -1.39 32.72 -2.35
N GLY A 874 -0.55 32.20 -3.24
CA GLY A 874 -0.02 30.84 -3.18
C GLY A 874 1.39 30.77 -2.58
N GLY A 875 1.74 29.61 -2.04
CA GLY A 875 3.07 29.32 -1.49
C GLY A 875 3.57 30.36 -0.47
N PRO A 876 4.86 30.74 -0.52
CA PRO A 876 5.45 31.70 0.42
C PRO A 876 4.80 33.09 0.44
N LEU A 877 4.06 33.49 -0.61
CA LEU A 877 3.35 34.77 -0.63
C LEU A 877 2.21 34.83 0.41
N ALA A 878 1.67 33.68 0.82
CA ALA A 878 0.62 33.59 1.84
C ALA A 878 1.09 34.06 3.22
N ALA A 879 2.41 34.03 3.48
CA ALA A 879 3.01 34.53 4.72
C ALA A 879 3.13 36.06 4.78
N LEU A 880 2.95 36.77 3.66
CA LEU A 880 3.12 38.21 3.58
C LEU A 880 1.78 38.94 3.76
N PRO A 881 1.73 40.04 4.55
CA PRO A 881 0.51 40.81 4.78
C PRO A 881 0.19 41.74 3.58
N LEU A 882 -0.22 41.15 2.46
CA LEU A 882 -0.53 41.87 1.21
C LEU A 882 -1.47 43.08 1.39
N HIS A 883 -2.52 42.93 2.21
CA HIS A 883 -3.46 44.02 2.51
C HIS A 883 -2.80 45.24 3.18
N ALA A 884 -1.70 45.05 3.92
CA ALA A 884 -0.98 46.07 4.66
C ALA A 884 0.30 46.54 3.95
N ALA A 885 0.65 45.98 2.79
CA ALA A 885 1.85 46.35 2.06
C ALA A 885 1.86 47.86 1.72
N GLY A 886 2.99 48.52 1.93
CA GLY A 886 3.14 49.94 1.61
C GLY A 886 4.26 50.67 2.33
N HIS A 887 4.54 51.88 1.84
CA HIS A 887 5.46 52.84 2.43
C HIS A 887 4.73 53.73 3.46
N HIS A 888 4.51 53.21 4.68
CA HIS A 888 3.70 53.91 5.71
C HIS A 888 4.41 55.05 6.44
N GLY A 889 5.73 55.21 6.24
CA GLY A 889 6.52 56.31 6.80
C GLY A 889 6.63 57.55 5.90
N GLU A 890 6.21 57.46 4.64
CA GLU A 890 6.23 58.59 3.70
C GLU A 890 5.00 59.48 3.92
N SER A 891 5.18 60.81 3.96
CA SER A 891 4.04 61.74 4.04
C SER A 891 3.20 61.64 2.75
N ALA A 892 1.88 61.65 2.90
CA ALA A 892 0.94 61.47 1.78
C ALA A 892 1.16 62.52 0.68
N GLY A 893 1.80 62.12 -0.43
CA GLY A 893 1.73 62.83 -1.71
C GLY A 893 0.38 62.63 -2.40
N SER A 894 0.24 63.09 -3.64
CA SER A 894 -1.03 62.96 -4.41
C SER A 894 -1.43 61.50 -4.74
N ALA A 895 -0.51 60.54 -4.60
CA ALA A 895 -0.74 59.12 -4.84
C ALA A 895 -0.16 58.27 -3.69
N PRO A 896 -0.99 57.79 -2.73
CA PRO A 896 -0.48 57.01 -1.60
C PRO A 896 0.13 55.67 -2.09
N ARG A 897 1.29 55.29 -1.56
CA ARG A 897 2.00 54.04 -1.88
C ARG A 897 1.69 52.95 -0.86
N THR A 898 0.40 52.73 -0.58
CA THR A 898 -0.06 51.68 0.34
C THR A 898 -1.32 51.02 -0.19
N VAL A 899 -1.49 49.73 0.07
CA VAL A 899 -2.69 48.98 -0.36
C VAL A 899 -3.93 49.52 0.35
N MET A 900 -3.82 49.77 1.66
CA MET A 900 -4.95 50.22 2.49
C MET A 900 -5.46 51.63 2.15
N ASP A 901 -4.73 52.45 1.41
CA ASP A 901 -5.24 53.76 0.96
C ASP A 901 -5.83 53.72 -0.46
N ARG A 902 -5.76 52.56 -1.15
CA ARG A 902 -6.24 52.38 -2.52
C ARG A 902 -7.40 51.38 -2.66
N VAL A 903 -7.46 50.35 -1.81
CA VAL A 903 -8.49 49.29 -1.90
C VAL A 903 -8.92 48.78 -0.52
N VAL A 904 -10.13 48.24 -0.45
CA VAL A 904 -10.59 47.41 0.67
C VAL A 904 -10.27 45.95 0.34
N SER A 905 -9.24 45.41 0.99
CA SER A 905 -8.75 44.06 0.75
C SER A 905 -9.56 43.00 1.49
N SER A 906 -9.67 41.82 0.88
CA SER A 906 -10.13 40.57 1.50
C SER A 906 -9.23 39.42 1.04
N TYR A 907 -9.22 38.31 1.76
CA TYR A 907 -8.47 37.11 1.39
C TYR A 907 -9.42 35.98 1.00
N THR A 908 -8.98 35.12 0.10
CA THR A 908 -9.66 33.86 -0.21
C THR A 908 -8.63 32.78 -0.53
N PRO A 909 -8.77 31.56 0.03
CA PRO A 909 -7.88 30.44 -0.31
C PRO A 909 -7.87 30.16 -1.82
N THR A 910 -9.05 30.09 -2.43
CA THR A 910 -9.29 29.81 -3.84
C THR A 910 -10.47 30.64 -4.35
N VAL A 911 -10.63 30.79 -5.66
CA VAL A 911 -11.82 31.40 -6.28
C VAL A 911 -13.06 30.57 -5.94
N ARG A 912 -12.93 29.25 -5.88
CA ARG A 912 -14.00 28.34 -5.41
C ARG A 912 -14.46 28.62 -3.99
N ALA A 913 -13.54 28.88 -3.07
CA ALA A 913 -13.86 29.24 -1.69
C ALA A 913 -14.63 30.57 -1.62
N LEU A 914 -14.25 31.55 -2.45
CA LEU A 914 -14.98 32.81 -2.56
C LEU A 914 -16.39 32.61 -3.11
N ARG A 915 -16.55 31.77 -4.15
CA ARG A 915 -17.87 31.40 -4.68
C ARG A 915 -18.77 30.79 -3.61
N TYR A 916 -18.23 29.85 -2.83
CA TYR A 916 -18.95 29.22 -1.72
C TYR A 916 -19.34 30.25 -0.65
N ALA A 917 -18.41 31.14 -0.26
CA ALA A 917 -18.69 32.20 0.70
C ALA A 917 -19.80 33.15 0.19
N ARG A 918 -19.76 33.58 -1.08
CA ARG A 918 -20.81 34.44 -1.66
C ARG A 918 -22.17 33.76 -1.75
N ALA A 919 -22.21 32.48 -2.11
CA ALA A 919 -23.46 31.70 -2.10
C ALA A 919 -24.07 31.63 -0.69
N ARG A 920 -23.24 31.46 0.35
CA ARG A 920 -23.69 31.49 1.75
C ARG A 920 -24.12 32.89 2.20
N ALA A 921 -23.44 33.94 1.74
CA ALA A 921 -23.82 35.33 2.03
C ALA A 921 -25.18 35.70 1.42
N ALA A 922 -25.47 35.22 0.21
CA ALA A 922 -26.73 35.46 -0.50
C ALA A 922 -27.93 34.71 0.09
N ALA A 923 -27.71 33.70 0.94
CA ALA A 923 -28.78 32.91 1.54
C ALA A 923 -29.62 33.75 2.54
N PRO A 924 -30.94 33.47 2.68
CA PRO A 924 -31.82 34.22 3.58
C PRO A 924 -31.29 34.28 5.01
N ARG A 925 -31.26 35.49 5.58
CA ARG A 925 -30.70 35.73 6.91
C ARG A 925 -31.58 35.08 8.00
N PRO A 926 -31.05 34.15 8.80
CA PRO A 926 -31.79 33.62 9.94
C PRO A 926 -31.82 34.64 11.09
N PRO A 927 -32.87 34.63 11.94
CA PRO A 927 -32.85 35.39 13.18
C PRO A 927 -31.83 34.77 14.16
N GLY A 928 -31.14 35.60 14.95
CA GLY A 928 -30.24 35.13 15.98
C GLY A 928 -29.39 36.25 16.60
N ARG A 929 -28.85 35.98 17.80
CA ARG A 929 -28.02 36.94 18.55
C ARG A 929 -26.53 36.68 18.28
N LEU A 930 -25.68 37.63 18.67
CA LEU A 930 -24.23 37.42 18.68
C LEU A 930 -23.86 36.50 19.84
N LEU A 931 -23.08 35.44 19.57
CA LEU A 931 -22.43 34.63 20.60
C LEU A 931 -21.00 35.14 20.83
N ALA A 932 -20.66 35.51 22.07
CA ALA A 932 -19.29 35.78 22.47
C ALA A 932 -18.74 34.62 23.33
N VAL A 933 -17.67 33.99 22.86
CA VAL A 933 -16.91 32.97 23.59
C VAL A 933 -15.65 33.64 24.12
N ALA A 934 -15.55 33.83 25.44
CA ALA A 934 -14.46 34.60 26.04
C ALA A 934 -13.79 33.85 27.19
N LEU A 935 -12.46 33.69 27.09
CA LEU A 935 -11.63 33.02 28.08
C LEU A 935 -10.52 33.96 28.60
N PRO A 936 -10.82 34.84 29.57
CA PRO A 936 -9.81 35.71 30.18
C PRO A 936 -8.77 34.94 31.01
N GLN A 937 -9.18 33.81 31.61
CA GLN A 937 -8.30 32.83 32.23
C GLN A 937 -8.51 31.49 31.53
N THR A 938 -7.44 30.98 30.93
CA THR A 938 -7.41 29.68 30.26
C THR A 938 -6.42 28.78 31.02
N PRO A 939 -6.80 27.57 31.43
CA PRO A 939 -5.88 26.64 32.10
C PRO A 939 -4.59 26.45 31.29
N GLY A 940 -3.41 26.51 31.93
CA GLY A 940 -2.13 26.30 31.25
C GLY A 940 -1.66 27.40 30.28
N ALA A 941 -2.42 28.48 30.09
CA ALA A 941 -2.05 29.61 29.23
C ALA A 941 -1.98 30.94 29.99
N ARG A 942 -1.39 31.96 29.37
CA ARG A 942 -1.27 33.30 29.98
C ARG A 942 -2.64 34.00 30.06
N PRO A 943 -2.92 34.82 31.10
CA PRO A 943 -4.19 35.56 31.18
C PRO A 943 -4.39 36.54 30.01
N LEU A 944 -5.61 36.63 29.48
CA LEU A 944 -6.03 37.58 28.46
C LEU A 944 -6.88 38.69 29.10
N GLY A 945 -6.23 39.80 29.46
CA GLY A 945 -6.91 40.94 30.08
C GLY A 945 -7.88 41.64 29.13
N GLY A 946 -7.60 41.58 27.82
CA GLY A 946 -8.43 42.12 26.75
C GLY A 946 -9.77 41.42 26.58
N ALA A 947 -9.84 40.09 26.77
CA ALA A 947 -11.02 39.28 26.47
C ALA A 947 -12.27 39.75 27.23
N ARG A 948 -12.12 40.14 28.51
CA ARG A 948 -13.22 40.72 29.30
C ARG A 948 -13.70 42.05 28.73
N ARG A 949 -12.78 42.91 28.33
CA ARG A 949 -13.08 44.24 27.79
C ARG A 949 -13.73 44.17 26.41
N GLU A 950 -13.39 43.16 25.61
CA GLU A 950 -14.06 42.89 24.33
C GLU A 950 -15.53 42.54 24.56
N VAL A 951 -15.84 41.60 25.46
CA VAL A 951 -17.24 41.24 25.80
C VAL A 951 -18.02 42.44 26.33
N GLU A 952 -17.42 43.24 27.21
CA GLU A 952 -18.04 44.48 27.73
C GLU A 952 -18.33 45.47 26.59
N ALA A 953 -17.43 45.61 25.62
CA ALA A 953 -17.65 46.45 24.44
C ALA A 953 -18.77 45.93 23.54
N LEU A 954 -18.88 44.60 23.35
CA LEU A 954 -19.94 43.98 22.55
C LEU A 954 -21.32 44.16 23.17
N ARG A 955 -21.45 43.85 24.48
CA ARG A 955 -22.71 44.01 25.23
C ARG A 955 -23.21 45.46 25.26
N ALA A 956 -22.31 46.43 25.20
CA ALA A 956 -22.65 47.85 25.12
C ALA A 956 -23.20 48.28 23.75
N LEU A 957 -22.94 47.50 22.69
CA LEU A 957 -23.32 47.83 21.31
C LEU A 957 -24.56 47.06 20.83
N LEU A 958 -24.70 45.78 21.23
CA LEU A 958 -25.79 44.91 20.79
C LEU A 958 -26.10 43.76 21.76
N PRO A 959 -27.31 43.18 21.71
CA PRO A 959 -27.68 41.99 22.46
C PRO A 959 -26.73 40.82 22.17
N THR A 960 -25.99 40.36 23.19
CA THR A 960 -24.92 39.35 23.05
C THR A 960 -25.08 38.24 24.09
N ASP A 961 -25.19 37.00 23.64
CA ASP A 961 -25.11 35.80 24.48
C ASP A 961 -23.64 35.44 24.71
N VAL A 962 -23.29 34.96 25.91
CA VAL A 962 -21.88 34.81 26.30
C VAL A 962 -21.60 33.48 26.96
N LEU A 963 -20.64 32.74 26.40
CA LEU A 963 -19.95 31.64 27.08
C LEU A 963 -18.63 32.18 27.65
N TYR A 964 -18.53 32.20 28.98
CA TYR A 964 -17.45 32.91 29.68
C TYR A 964 -16.68 31.99 30.63
N GLY A 965 -15.35 32.05 30.59
CA GLY A 965 -14.48 31.33 31.51
C GLY A 965 -14.76 29.82 31.53
N GLU A 966 -15.08 29.27 32.71
CA GLU A 966 -15.34 27.84 32.91
C GLU A 966 -16.55 27.31 32.13
N GLY A 967 -17.50 28.18 31.74
CA GLY A 967 -18.63 27.80 30.89
C GLY A 967 -18.25 27.62 29.42
N ALA A 968 -17.14 28.18 28.95
CA ALA A 968 -16.72 28.07 27.56
C ALA A 968 -16.01 26.73 27.28
N THR A 969 -16.73 25.61 27.46
CA THR A 969 -16.25 24.24 27.19
C THR A 969 -16.54 23.81 25.75
N PHE A 970 -15.85 22.78 25.27
CA PHE A 970 -16.05 22.22 23.94
C PHE A 970 -17.53 21.92 23.64
N ASP A 971 -18.21 21.17 24.51
CA ASP A 971 -19.61 20.77 24.27
C ASP A 971 -20.56 21.95 24.24
N GLN A 972 -20.37 22.94 25.13
CA GLN A 972 -21.22 24.13 25.15
C GLN A 972 -21.01 25.02 23.92
N VAL A 973 -19.77 25.17 23.47
CA VAL A 973 -19.48 25.92 22.23
C VAL A 973 -20.11 25.20 21.03
N MET A 974 -19.87 23.90 20.88
CA MET A 974 -20.40 23.11 19.75
C MET A 974 -21.92 23.07 19.73
N ALA A 975 -22.58 23.03 20.89
CA ALA A 975 -24.04 23.11 20.99
C ALA A 975 -24.60 24.49 20.64
N ALA A 976 -23.86 25.58 20.90
CA ALA A 976 -24.33 26.94 20.66
C ALA A 976 -24.14 27.42 19.21
N LEU A 977 -23.10 26.93 18.49
CA LEU A 977 -22.77 27.39 17.14
C LEU A 977 -23.92 27.30 16.11
N PRO A 978 -24.75 26.23 16.06
CA PRO A 978 -25.86 26.13 15.09
C PRO A 978 -26.93 27.22 15.20
N ASP A 979 -27.14 27.75 16.40
CA ASP A 979 -28.22 28.71 16.70
C ASP A 979 -27.78 30.18 16.57
N HIS A 980 -26.50 30.43 16.30
CA HIS A 980 -25.94 31.79 16.30
C HIS A 980 -25.34 32.16 14.93
N PRO A 981 -25.95 33.13 14.21
CA PRO A 981 -25.43 33.58 12.91
C PRO A 981 -24.11 34.34 13.05
N HIS A 982 -23.85 34.97 14.20
CA HIS A 982 -22.65 35.75 14.45
C HIS A 982 -21.93 35.22 15.68
N VAL A 983 -20.61 35.05 15.58
CA VAL A 983 -19.76 34.56 16.67
C VAL A 983 -18.52 35.42 16.86
N HIS A 984 -18.13 35.65 18.11
CA HIS A 984 -16.90 36.33 18.52
C HIS A 984 -16.11 35.44 19.47
N PHE A 985 -14.91 35.05 19.08
CA PHE A 985 -13.99 34.30 19.93
C PHE A 985 -12.91 35.23 20.48
N ALA A 986 -12.89 35.42 21.79
CA ALA A 986 -11.86 36.14 22.53
C ALA A 986 -11.10 35.15 23.44
N CYS A 987 -10.18 34.40 22.83
CA CYS A 987 -9.46 33.31 23.48
C CYS A 987 -8.08 33.11 22.83
N HIS A 988 -7.28 32.17 23.34
CA HIS A 988 -6.02 31.81 22.69
C HIS A 988 -6.27 30.94 21.46
N GLY A 989 -5.54 31.23 20.38
CA GLY A 989 -5.40 30.35 19.23
C GLY A 989 -4.00 29.74 19.23
N VAL A 990 -3.91 28.48 18.83
CA VAL A 990 -2.64 27.77 18.64
C VAL A 990 -2.62 27.23 17.22
N SER A 991 -1.62 27.61 16.45
CA SER A 991 -1.35 27.07 15.12
C SER A 991 -0.30 25.97 15.21
N GLU A 992 -0.47 24.91 14.42
CA GLU A 992 0.40 23.74 14.39
C GLU A 992 0.94 23.58 12.95
N PRO A 993 2.12 24.14 12.60
CA PRO A 993 2.59 24.15 11.22
C PRO A 993 2.78 22.76 10.60
N ASP A 994 3.14 21.77 11.41
CA ASP A 994 3.40 20.39 10.97
C ASP A 994 2.12 19.53 10.88
N ASP A 995 1.03 19.95 11.54
CA ASP A 995 -0.32 19.39 11.43
C ASP A 995 -1.35 20.53 11.50
N PRO A 996 -1.55 21.29 10.40
CA PRO A 996 -2.41 22.48 10.42
C PRO A 996 -3.86 22.18 10.85
N SER A 997 -4.32 20.95 10.64
CA SER A 997 -5.63 20.47 11.07
C SER A 997 -5.77 20.30 12.59
N ALA A 998 -4.66 20.17 13.32
CA ALA A 998 -4.59 20.15 14.79
C ALA A 998 -4.53 21.55 15.43
N GLY A 999 -4.39 22.61 14.62
CA GLY A 999 -4.55 23.99 15.06
C GLY A 999 -5.89 24.16 15.79
N ARG A 1000 -5.93 24.95 16.86
CA ARG A 1000 -7.05 24.95 17.82
C ARG A 1000 -7.30 26.28 18.49
N LEU A 1001 -8.56 26.51 18.86
CA LEU A 1001 -8.97 27.52 19.81
C LEU A 1001 -9.00 26.90 21.22
N LEU A 1002 -8.37 27.57 22.19
CA LEU A 1002 -8.30 27.07 23.56
C LEU A 1002 -9.58 27.40 24.33
N VAL A 1003 -10.53 26.47 24.28
CA VAL A 1003 -11.70 26.39 25.17
C VAL A 1003 -11.27 25.92 26.58
N HIS A 1004 -12.17 25.98 27.56
CA HIS A 1004 -11.82 25.78 28.97
C HIS A 1004 -11.21 24.39 29.23
N ASP A 1005 -11.78 23.35 28.63
CA ASP A 1005 -11.42 21.94 28.75
C ASP A 1005 -10.48 21.44 27.64
N HIS A 1006 -9.76 22.35 26.96
CA HIS A 1006 -8.90 22.04 25.80
C HIS A 1006 -7.81 21.00 26.05
N SER A 1007 -7.39 20.78 27.31
CA SER A 1007 -6.39 19.75 27.65
C SER A 1007 -6.91 18.33 27.41
N THR A 1008 -8.23 18.14 27.44
CA THR A 1008 -8.88 16.85 27.18
C THR A 1008 -9.71 16.87 25.89
N ARG A 1009 -10.31 18.01 25.56
CA ARG A 1009 -11.18 18.20 24.38
C ARG A 1009 -10.92 19.55 23.72
N PRO A 1010 -9.83 19.70 22.94
CA PRO A 1010 -9.55 20.93 22.22
C PRO A 1010 -10.59 21.17 21.12
N LEU A 1011 -10.83 22.44 20.75
CA LEU A 1011 -11.64 22.84 19.59
C LEU A 1011 -10.72 23.08 18.38
N THR A 1012 -10.54 22.08 17.55
CA THR A 1012 -9.57 22.05 16.45
C THR A 1012 -10.15 22.53 15.12
N VAL A 1013 -9.28 22.93 14.18
CA VAL A 1013 -9.58 23.19 12.77
C VAL A 1013 -10.38 22.03 12.18
N ARG A 1014 -9.96 20.78 12.43
CA ARG A 1014 -10.64 19.57 11.96
C ARG A 1014 -12.09 19.47 12.45
N GLN A 1015 -12.36 19.81 13.70
CA GLN A 1015 -13.73 19.75 14.24
C GLN A 1015 -14.60 20.88 13.71
N ILE A 1016 -14.06 22.11 13.60
CA ILE A 1016 -14.79 23.26 13.06
C ILE A 1016 -15.12 23.04 11.58
N ALA A 1017 -14.14 22.60 10.79
CA ALA A 1017 -14.27 22.31 9.37
C ALA A 1017 -15.37 21.28 9.04
N ARG A 1018 -15.76 20.42 10.00
CA ARG A 1018 -16.82 19.41 9.84
C ARG A 1018 -18.23 19.96 10.04
N LEU A 1019 -18.39 21.10 10.70
CA LEU A 1019 -19.70 21.72 10.91
C LEU A 1019 -20.31 22.15 9.57
N ASP A 1020 -21.63 22.04 9.42
CA ASP A 1020 -22.40 22.66 8.34
C ASP A 1020 -23.46 23.56 8.98
N LEU A 1021 -23.16 24.85 9.01
CA LEU A 1021 -23.93 25.87 9.72
C LEU A 1021 -24.63 26.74 8.67
N PRO A 1022 -25.83 26.37 8.19
CA PRO A 1022 -26.54 27.16 7.18
C PRO A 1022 -26.90 28.57 7.68
N ALA A 1023 -27.00 28.72 9.01
CA ALA A 1023 -27.31 29.97 9.66
C ALA A 1023 -26.11 30.93 9.83
N ALA A 1024 -24.88 30.44 9.66
CA ALA A 1024 -23.66 31.21 9.92
C ALA A 1024 -23.51 32.43 8.98
N ARG A 1025 -23.04 33.55 9.51
CA ARG A 1025 -22.88 34.84 8.80
C ARG A 1025 -21.53 35.51 9.06
N LEU A 1026 -21.16 35.71 10.33
CA LEU A 1026 -19.89 36.35 10.70
C LEU A 1026 -19.18 35.61 11.82
N ALA A 1027 -17.91 35.26 11.60
CA ALA A 1027 -17.01 34.80 12.66
C ALA A 1027 -15.88 35.83 12.88
N VAL A 1028 -15.78 36.39 14.08
CA VAL A 1028 -14.67 37.25 14.50
C VAL A 1028 -13.77 36.47 15.46
N LEU A 1029 -12.56 36.16 15.02
CA LEU A 1029 -11.58 35.39 15.75
C LEU A 1029 -10.53 36.35 16.35
N SER A 1030 -10.85 36.94 17.50
CA SER A 1030 -9.91 37.69 18.35
C SER A 1030 -9.01 36.71 19.12
N ALA A 1031 -8.29 35.90 18.36
CA ALA A 1031 -7.39 34.86 18.84
C ALA A 1031 -6.15 34.84 17.94
N CYS A 1032 -4.98 34.62 18.55
CA CYS A 1032 -3.69 34.68 17.87
C CYS A 1032 -3.58 33.66 16.73
N GLU A 1033 -2.90 34.05 15.64
CA GLU A 1033 -2.47 33.16 14.53
C GLU A 1033 -3.58 32.43 13.77
N THR A 1034 -4.83 32.88 13.90
CA THR A 1034 -6.01 32.24 13.31
C THR A 1034 -6.06 32.24 11.77
N ALA A 1035 -5.27 33.08 11.10
CA ALA A 1035 -5.18 33.17 9.64
C ALA A 1035 -3.80 32.81 9.08
N ARG A 1036 -2.95 32.11 9.84
CA ARG A 1036 -1.60 31.76 9.43
C ARG A 1036 -1.60 30.56 8.48
N ALA A 1037 -1.26 30.77 7.21
CA ALA A 1037 -1.02 29.73 6.21
C ALA A 1037 0.48 29.72 5.85
N GLU A 1038 1.25 28.83 6.47
CA GLU A 1038 2.70 28.71 6.27
C GLU A 1038 3.14 27.24 6.21
N GLY A 1039 4.39 27.00 5.82
CA GLY A 1039 4.98 25.66 5.74
C GLY A 1039 4.66 24.93 4.43
N ASP A 1040 4.81 23.61 4.45
CA ASP A 1040 4.69 22.80 3.24
C ASP A 1040 3.26 22.66 2.71
N LEU A 1041 2.27 23.07 3.51
CA LEU A 1041 0.84 23.07 3.20
C LEU A 1041 0.26 24.47 2.94
N ALA A 1042 1.10 25.48 2.68
CA ALA A 1042 0.64 26.84 2.41
C ALA A 1042 -0.39 26.92 1.26
N ASP A 1043 -0.20 26.11 0.22
CA ASP A 1043 -1.12 26.03 -0.92
C ASP A 1043 -2.49 25.43 -0.56
N GLU A 1044 -2.60 24.67 0.54
CA GLU A 1044 -3.88 24.16 1.04
C GLU A 1044 -4.63 25.18 1.92
N SER A 1045 -3.94 26.22 2.42
CA SER A 1045 -4.53 27.29 3.25
C SER A 1045 -5.37 26.76 4.43
N ILE A 1046 -4.88 25.72 5.09
CA ILE A 1046 -5.53 25.10 6.26
C ILE A 1046 -5.21 25.93 7.50
N HIS A 1047 -6.20 26.65 8.04
CA HIS A 1047 -6.08 27.43 9.27
C HIS A 1047 -7.46 27.65 9.90
N ILE A 1048 -7.52 28.22 11.11
CA ILE A 1048 -8.78 28.38 11.87
C ILE A 1048 -9.79 29.23 11.08
N THR A 1049 -9.34 30.36 10.49
CA THR A 1049 -10.22 31.23 9.68
C THR A 1049 -10.86 30.51 8.49
N SER A 1050 -10.11 29.68 7.74
CA SER A 1050 -10.66 28.92 6.60
C SER A 1050 -11.56 27.77 7.07
N ALA A 1051 -11.32 27.22 8.27
CA ALA A 1051 -12.23 26.25 8.89
C ALA A 1051 -13.61 26.85 9.16
N PHE A 1052 -13.69 28.09 9.67
CA PHE A 1052 -14.97 28.79 9.86
C PHE A 1052 -15.65 29.12 8.53
N GLN A 1053 -14.88 29.49 7.49
CA GLN A 1053 -15.45 29.64 6.15
C GLN A 1053 -16.09 28.35 5.65
N LEU A 1054 -15.36 27.23 5.76
CA LEU A 1054 -15.87 25.93 5.39
C LEU A 1054 -17.14 25.61 6.18
N ALA A 1055 -17.12 25.84 7.51
CA ALA A 1055 -18.24 25.61 8.41
C ALA A 1055 -19.53 26.33 8.01
N GLY A 1056 -19.43 27.42 7.25
CA GLY A 1056 -20.57 28.13 6.68
C GLY A 1056 -20.53 29.64 6.88
N TYR A 1057 -19.50 30.19 7.54
CA TYR A 1057 -19.38 31.64 7.75
C TYR A 1057 -18.88 32.34 6.49
N PRO A 1058 -19.71 33.09 5.74
CA PRO A 1058 -19.28 33.81 4.55
C PRO A 1058 -18.26 34.92 4.86
N HIS A 1059 -18.28 35.47 6.08
CA HIS A 1059 -17.33 36.46 6.56
C HIS A 1059 -16.58 35.92 7.77
N ALA A 1060 -15.26 35.89 7.68
CA ALA A 1060 -14.39 35.52 8.80
C ALA A 1060 -13.29 36.58 8.99
N VAL A 1061 -13.13 37.07 10.22
CA VAL A 1061 -12.06 37.99 10.61
C VAL A 1061 -11.07 37.22 11.47
N GLY A 1062 -9.79 37.24 11.09
CA GLY A 1062 -8.72 36.58 11.83
C GLY A 1062 -7.44 37.40 11.85
N THR A 1063 -6.39 36.83 12.43
CA THR A 1063 -5.09 37.49 12.59
C THR A 1063 -3.96 36.62 12.04
N LEU A 1064 -3.02 37.23 11.32
CA LEU A 1064 -1.84 36.56 10.75
C LEU A 1064 -0.80 36.16 11.81
N TRP A 1065 -0.70 36.92 12.91
CA TRP A 1065 0.24 36.68 14.02
C TRP A 1065 -0.38 37.11 15.37
N PRO A 1066 0.25 36.82 16.52
CA PRO A 1066 -0.28 37.24 17.83
C PRO A 1066 -0.44 38.76 17.95
N VAL A 1067 -1.60 39.21 18.44
CA VAL A 1067 -1.95 40.63 18.55
C VAL A 1067 -1.93 41.08 20.00
N HIS A 1068 -1.49 42.31 20.25
CA HIS A 1068 -1.48 42.90 21.59
C HIS A 1068 -2.91 43.22 22.08
N ASP A 1069 -3.27 42.82 23.31
CA ASP A 1069 -4.60 42.96 23.93
C ASP A 1069 -5.26 44.32 23.72
N ALA A 1070 -4.54 45.42 23.97
CA ALA A 1070 -5.07 46.77 23.83
C ALA A 1070 -5.52 47.09 22.39
N VAL A 1071 -4.86 46.52 21.39
CA VAL A 1071 -5.19 46.73 19.98
C VAL A 1071 -6.36 45.83 19.58
N ALA A 1072 -6.40 44.58 20.04
CA ALA A 1072 -7.52 43.67 19.82
C ALA A 1072 -8.86 44.27 20.34
N VAL A 1073 -8.85 44.84 21.55
CA VAL A 1073 -10.02 45.55 22.12
C VAL A 1073 -10.43 46.75 21.25
N ARG A 1074 -9.45 47.53 20.76
CA ARG A 1074 -9.72 48.70 19.93
C ARG A 1074 -10.31 48.31 18.57
N VAL A 1075 -9.72 47.33 17.89
CA VAL A 1075 -10.21 46.82 16.61
C VAL A 1075 -11.61 46.24 16.76
N THR A 1076 -11.85 45.41 17.79
CA THR A 1076 -13.18 44.86 18.10
C THR A 1076 -14.22 45.96 18.25
N ARG A 1077 -13.95 46.98 19.08
CA ARG A 1077 -14.87 48.09 19.29
C ARG A 1077 -15.15 48.87 17.99
N LEU A 1078 -14.15 49.12 17.17
CA LEU A 1078 -14.30 49.87 15.91
C LEU A 1078 -15.05 49.04 14.85
N LEU A 1079 -14.71 47.76 14.71
CA LEU A 1079 -15.35 46.81 13.80
C LEU A 1079 -16.86 46.73 14.07
N TYR A 1080 -17.26 46.39 15.29
CA TYR A 1080 -18.67 46.20 15.62
C TYR A 1080 -19.47 47.52 15.57
N ARG A 1081 -18.83 48.67 15.80
CA ARG A 1081 -19.47 49.98 15.55
C ARG A 1081 -19.73 50.23 14.08
N GLY A 1082 -18.80 49.84 13.20
CA GLY A 1082 -18.97 49.96 11.76
C GLY A 1082 -20.02 49.00 11.18
N LEU A 1083 -20.21 47.85 11.83
CA LEU A 1083 -21.22 46.84 11.49
C LEU A 1083 -22.62 47.17 12.02
N ARG A 1084 -22.73 47.91 13.13
CA ARG A 1084 -24.01 48.20 13.78
C ARG A 1084 -24.89 49.07 12.89
N THR A 1085 -26.12 48.64 12.65
CA THR A 1085 -27.18 49.42 12.00
C THR A 1085 -28.39 49.51 12.93
N ASP A 1086 -29.12 50.61 12.85
CA ASP A 1086 -30.37 50.81 13.60
C ASP A 1086 -31.53 50.45 12.64
N GLY A 1087 -32.25 49.34 12.88
CA GLY A 1087 -33.40 48.93 12.05
C GLY A 1087 -33.57 47.43 11.72
N GLY A 1088 -33.28 46.50 12.64
CA GLY A 1088 -33.67 45.09 12.45
C GLY A 1088 -35.19 44.89 12.42
N GLY A 1089 -35.67 43.69 12.05
CA GLY A 1089 -37.11 43.36 11.91
C GLY A 1089 -38.01 43.69 13.11
N ASP A 1090 -37.41 43.85 14.31
CA ASP A 1090 -38.09 44.17 15.57
C ASP A 1090 -37.81 45.62 16.06
N GLY A 1091 -37.13 46.46 15.27
CA GLY A 1091 -36.78 47.86 15.61
C GLY A 1091 -35.54 48.06 16.50
N GLY A 1092 -34.82 46.98 16.84
CA GLY A 1092 -33.57 47.02 17.63
C GLY A 1092 -32.28 47.14 16.81
N PRO A 1093 -31.11 47.34 17.46
CA PRO A 1093 -29.80 47.36 16.81
C PRO A 1093 -29.44 45.98 16.22
N CYS A 1094 -28.97 45.96 14.98
CA CYS A 1094 -28.60 44.76 14.22
C CYS A 1094 -27.16 44.88 13.68
N LEU A 1095 -26.58 43.77 13.23
CA LEU A 1095 -25.31 43.76 12.50
C LEU A 1095 -25.58 43.68 11.00
N ASP A 1096 -24.85 44.46 10.21
CA ASP A 1096 -24.78 44.34 8.76
C ASP A 1096 -23.47 43.66 8.35
N ASP A 1097 -23.47 42.33 8.28
CA ASP A 1097 -22.28 41.52 7.98
C ASP A 1097 -21.72 41.75 6.56
N SER A 1098 -22.52 42.27 5.62
CA SER A 1098 -22.05 42.66 4.29
C SER A 1098 -20.98 43.78 4.33
N ARG A 1099 -20.96 44.56 5.43
CA ARG A 1099 -20.00 45.65 5.65
C ARG A 1099 -18.72 45.21 6.35
N THR A 1100 -18.54 43.91 6.66
CA THR A 1100 -17.41 43.41 7.47
C THR A 1100 -16.05 43.84 6.94
N ALA A 1101 -15.79 43.65 5.64
CA ALA A 1101 -14.50 44.04 5.05
C ALA A 1101 -14.22 45.54 5.19
N ALA A 1102 -15.23 46.38 4.91
CA ALA A 1102 -15.10 47.84 5.01
C ALA A 1102 -14.94 48.31 6.46
N ALA A 1103 -15.69 47.72 7.40
CA ALA A 1103 -15.63 48.03 8.82
C ALA A 1103 -14.27 47.62 9.42
N LEU A 1104 -13.75 46.44 9.07
CA LEU A 1104 -12.41 46.01 9.48
C LEU A 1104 -11.33 46.92 8.89
N HIS A 1105 -11.41 47.21 7.60
CA HIS A 1105 -10.47 48.08 6.92
C HIS A 1105 -10.39 49.46 7.58
N GLN A 1106 -11.54 50.07 7.90
CA GLN A 1106 -11.57 51.35 8.61
C GLN A 1106 -10.97 51.25 10.02
N ALA A 1107 -11.30 50.18 10.77
CA ALA A 1107 -10.73 49.94 12.10
C ALA A 1107 -9.19 49.82 12.05
N VAL A 1108 -8.65 49.09 11.08
CA VAL A 1108 -7.20 48.93 10.90
C VAL A 1108 -6.54 50.24 10.47
N ARG A 1109 -7.16 51.04 9.59
CA ARG A 1109 -6.63 52.38 9.22
C ARG A 1109 -6.56 53.33 10.40
N GLU A 1110 -7.56 53.31 11.28
CA GLU A 1110 -7.54 54.09 12.52
C GLU A 1110 -6.47 53.60 13.50
N CYS A 1111 -6.25 52.30 13.58
CA CYS A 1111 -5.14 51.73 14.36
C CYS A 1111 -3.78 52.09 13.77
N ARG A 1112 -3.60 52.07 12.45
CA ARG A 1112 -2.40 52.56 11.78
C ARG A 1112 -2.13 54.01 12.14
N ALA A 1113 -3.14 54.89 12.08
CA ALA A 1113 -2.99 56.30 12.43
C ALA A 1113 -2.59 56.52 13.91
N ALA A 1114 -3.04 55.63 14.81
CA ALA A 1114 -2.67 55.68 16.23
C ALA A 1114 -1.29 55.07 16.52
N PHE A 1115 -0.82 54.13 15.71
CA PHE A 1115 0.40 53.34 15.94
C PHE A 1115 1.30 53.29 14.69
N THR A 1116 1.53 54.44 14.05
CA THR A 1116 2.21 54.54 12.74
C THR A 1116 3.60 53.92 12.74
N ALA A 1117 4.35 54.06 13.83
CA ALA A 1117 5.70 53.52 13.98
C ALA A 1117 5.77 52.05 14.40
N SER A 1118 4.62 51.39 14.58
CA SER A 1118 4.52 50.02 15.11
C SER A 1118 3.63 49.14 14.23
N PRO A 1119 4.03 48.84 12.97
CA PRO A 1119 3.24 48.05 12.01
C PRO A 1119 2.81 46.67 12.51
N SER A 1120 3.61 46.01 13.35
CA SER A 1120 3.23 44.70 13.94
C SER A 1120 1.94 44.75 14.77
N LEU A 1121 1.54 45.93 15.27
CA LEU A 1121 0.34 46.10 16.08
C LEU A 1121 -0.95 46.14 15.25
N TRP A 1122 -0.92 46.68 14.03
CA TRP A 1122 -2.14 46.93 13.24
C TRP A 1122 -2.22 46.10 11.95
N ALA A 1123 -1.11 45.65 11.38
CA ALA A 1123 -1.07 44.93 10.10
C ALA A 1123 -1.49 43.44 10.19
N ALA A 1124 -1.87 42.97 11.38
CA ALA A 1124 -2.19 41.56 11.61
C ALA A 1124 -3.59 41.14 11.16
N HIS A 1125 -4.56 42.05 11.15
CA HIS A 1125 -5.97 41.71 11.03
C HIS A 1125 -6.42 41.61 9.58
N VAL A 1126 -7.02 40.47 9.23
CA VAL A 1126 -7.47 40.18 7.86
C VAL A 1126 -8.95 39.80 7.84
N HIS A 1127 -9.64 40.24 6.79
CA HIS A 1127 -10.96 39.73 6.43
C HIS A 1127 -10.79 38.65 5.36
N ALA A 1128 -11.42 37.50 5.56
CA ALA A 1128 -11.48 36.44 4.58
C ALA A 1128 -12.95 36.13 4.24
N GLY A 1129 -13.27 36.05 2.95
CA GLY A 1129 -14.60 35.64 2.48
C GLY A 1129 -15.26 36.65 1.55
N ALA A 1130 -16.60 36.67 1.58
CA ALA A 1130 -17.45 37.33 0.58
C ALA A 1130 -17.19 38.83 0.40
#